data_AF-A0A7M2WZ35-F1
#
_entry.id   AF-A0A7M2WZ35-F1
#
_cell.length_a   1.000
_cell.length_b   1.000
_cell.length_c   1.000
_cell.angle_alpha   90.00
_cell.angle_beta   90.00
_cell.angle_gamma   90.00
#
_symmetry.space_group_name_H-M   'P 1'
#
loop_
_entity.id
_entity.type
_entity.pdbx_description
1 polymer ?
#
loop_
_entity_poly.entity_id
_entity_poly.type
_entity_poly.pdbx_seq_one_letter_code
_entity_poly.pdbx_strand_id
1 'polypeptide(L)'
;MRNRSQASRSRRRGMAAVMAMIFLSLLATLSVAMYSTATMNVQTAKNYSEQQRARSTAESGLRWTAWRFTRMVRPKTTIGNITPAVAETLWPSIRTAIVNDFANVTTASERALTYDGTTLKSNPIAVDETSARFSVSMRLHPIDASDPLDERYVQVTSTGTYGSAKHSISMSFKIDKKVKFAIVGKVPIQIGRNTIVEGPMGMATPNKYPPFLLLSDFRHLKPSLKTKIDNFNTFLKAEHNGYDNRINVHNPVEYGKATQAGYTDYNGDYFIDEYDLFLKEFDGNGDKAISASEFINPSTGQSYDADLFAAIDALGAAQVAGEPQRLGYMDGKIDNSDAYTKIRGTVTMATTANAWQSNLGTSGKIGDYLQGPIQPSEGTQLPVQFGADSSQIFDLSPTNFDPTVFRPRTGPENGASSKTATVLQNVIIAASDANGGTVDERTPYGSTSWQATYRRPKFQNITFKNCRIPKGLNALFENCTFEGVTYVDLTTNITNSSGSTTTSASDGMTWSKQMKSGSFNANTALTSTTSYGFSRGNNLRFNNCTMKGPVVSDNPTAYTHFTNSWEFTGSTLFNNLADDTATIVAPQTNIEMGSFTNPGQAPSTLVGVVVAGNLDIRGKSIVDGSIIITGDGAGNTTQGWFGPSDGSTDVTTPMPEGGYGRLNIRYNPNRALPDGINVAIDILPDTGTYTEAGL
;
A
#
# COMPACT_ATOMS: atom_id res chain seq x y z
N MET A 1 -113.92 49.12 -19.19
CA MET A 1 -113.74 47.87 -19.96
C MET A 1 -112.26 47.69 -20.30
N ARG A 2 -111.73 46.47 -20.10
CA ARG A 2 -110.52 45.84 -20.69
C ARG A 2 -109.11 46.36 -20.32
N ASN A 3 -108.42 45.53 -19.51
CA ASN A 3 -107.06 44.96 -19.62
C ASN A 3 -105.98 45.67 -20.48
N ARG A 4 -104.76 45.81 -19.94
CA ARG A 4 -103.66 44.82 -20.15
C ARG A 4 -102.37 45.18 -19.39
N SER A 5 -101.82 44.16 -18.75
CA SER A 5 -100.47 44.08 -18.18
C SER A 5 -99.38 43.93 -19.25
N GLN A 6 -98.26 44.64 -19.11
CA GLN A 6 -96.88 44.17 -19.41
C GLN A 6 -95.89 45.28 -18.97
N ALA A 7 -95.32 45.23 -17.76
CA ALA A 7 -94.18 44.42 -17.30
C ALA A 7 -92.78 44.96 -17.70
N SER A 8 -92.19 45.71 -16.76
CA SER A 8 -90.79 45.63 -16.28
C SER A 8 -89.64 45.30 -17.27
N ARG A 9 -89.19 46.26 -18.10
CA ARG A 9 -87.91 46.11 -18.82
C ARG A 9 -86.87 47.23 -18.65
N SER A 10 -87.24 48.41 -18.12
CA SER A 10 -86.30 49.55 -18.07
C SER A 10 -85.39 49.58 -16.82
N ARG A 11 -85.89 49.30 -15.61
CA ARG A 11 -85.08 49.40 -14.36
C ARG A 11 -84.02 48.29 -14.16
N ARG A 12 -84.12 47.14 -14.83
CA ARG A 12 -83.16 46.02 -14.65
C ARG A 12 -81.85 46.20 -15.44
N ARG A 13 -81.83 47.06 -16.47
CA ARG A 13 -80.62 47.30 -17.29
C ARG A 13 -79.56 48.13 -16.55
N GLY A 14 -79.98 49.08 -15.70
CA GLY A 14 -79.06 49.89 -14.88
C GLY A 14 -78.34 49.07 -13.79
N MET A 15 -79.07 48.25 -13.03
CA MET A 15 -78.46 47.36 -12.02
C MET A 15 -77.60 46.26 -12.65
N ALA A 16 -77.99 45.73 -13.81
CA ALA A 16 -77.16 44.78 -14.55
C ALA A 16 -75.85 45.44 -15.03
N ALA A 17 -75.89 46.69 -15.49
CA ALA A 17 -74.70 47.44 -15.88
C ALA A 17 -73.78 47.76 -14.68
N VAL A 18 -74.35 48.15 -13.52
CA VAL A 18 -73.57 48.40 -12.29
C VAL A 18 -72.94 47.11 -11.77
N MET A 19 -73.69 46.00 -11.69
CA MET A 19 -73.14 44.71 -11.30
C MET A 19 -72.07 44.25 -12.31
N ALA A 20 -72.29 44.43 -13.61
CA ALA A 20 -71.29 44.12 -14.63
C ALA A 20 -70.02 44.96 -14.47
N MET A 21 -70.13 46.26 -14.16
CA MET A 21 -68.97 47.12 -13.89
C MET A 21 -68.21 46.72 -12.61
N ILE A 22 -68.93 46.34 -11.55
CA ILE A 22 -68.33 45.81 -10.31
C ILE A 22 -67.61 44.48 -10.60
N PHE A 23 -68.25 43.54 -11.30
CA PHE A 23 -67.62 42.28 -11.69
C PHE A 23 -66.41 42.49 -12.59
N LEU A 24 -66.47 43.41 -13.56
CA LEU A 24 -65.32 43.79 -14.38
C LEU A 24 -64.17 44.34 -13.54
N SER A 25 -64.47 45.20 -12.56
CA SER A 25 -63.44 45.73 -11.66
C SER A 25 -62.80 44.65 -10.77
N LEU A 26 -63.61 43.74 -10.20
CA LEU A 26 -63.12 42.63 -9.37
C LEU A 26 -62.27 41.66 -10.19
N LEU A 27 -62.75 41.28 -11.38
CA LEU A 27 -62.00 40.41 -12.29
C LEU A 27 -60.69 41.06 -12.73
N ALA A 28 -60.69 42.36 -13.07
CA ALA A 28 -59.47 43.08 -13.41
C ALA A 28 -58.46 43.11 -12.26
N THR A 29 -58.90 43.39 -11.02
CA THR A 29 -58.01 43.37 -9.84
C THR A 29 -57.45 41.97 -9.54
N LEU A 30 -58.28 40.92 -9.66
CA LEU A 30 -57.85 39.53 -9.50
C LEU A 30 -56.85 39.13 -10.59
N SER A 31 -57.10 39.51 -11.84
CA SER A 31 -56.17 39.26 -12.96
C SER A 31 -54.82 39.92 -12.72
N VAL A 32 -54.79 41.17 -12.23
CA VAL A 32 -53.52 41.87 -11.88
C VAL A 32 -52.82 41.18 -10.71
N ALA A 33 -53.55 40.75 -9.68
CA ALA A 33 -52.99 40.03 -8.53
C ALA A 33 -52.41 38.66 -8.93
N MET A 34 -53.11 37.90 -9.77
CA MET A 34 -52.63 36.61 -10.31
C MET A 34 -51.43 36.81 -11.22
N TYR A 35 -51.42 37.85 -12.07
CA TYR A 35 -50.27 38.21 -12.88
C TYR A 35 -49.04 38.52 -12.02
N SER A 36 -49.18 39.37 -11.01
CA SER A 36 -48.10 39.72 -10.06
C SER A 36 -47.56 38.49 -9.34
N THR A 37 -48.45 37.62 -8.82
CA THR A 37 -48.07 36.39 -8.13
C THR A 37 -47.34 35.42 -9.06
N ALA A 38 -47.83 35.24 -10.29
CA ALA A 38 -47.19 34.40 -11.29
C ALA A 38 -45.79 34.91 -11.65
N THR A 39 -45.63 36.22 -11.87
CA THR A 39 -44.33 36.84 -12.11
C THR A 39 -43.38 36.65 -10.93
N MET A 40 -43.86 36.82 -9.70
CA MET A 40 -43.05 36.61 -8.49
C MET A 40 -42.61 35.14 -8.33
N ASN A 41 -43.51 34.19 -8.62
CA ASN A 41 -43.20 32.76 -8.59
C ASN A 41 -42.17 32.39 -9.66
N VAL A 42 -42.29 32.92 -10.88
CA VAL A 42 -41.32 32.70 -11.96
C VAL A 42 -39.96 33.28 -11.58
N GLN A 43 -39.91 34.49 -11.03
CA GLN A 43 -38.64 35.10 -10.59
C GLN A 43 -38.01 34.32 -9.44
N THR A 44 -38.81 33.85 -8.48
CA THR A 44 -38.34 33.02 -7.37
C THR A 44 -37.79 31.69 -7.85
N ALA A 45 -38.50 31.00 -8.76
CA ALA A 45 -38.04 29.76 -9.37
C ALA A 45 -36.74 29.97 -10.16
N LYS A 46 -36.63 31.08 -10.89
CA LYS A 46 -35.40 31.47 -11.60
C LYS A 46 -34.25 31.68 -10.62
N ASN A 47 -34.45 32.46 -9.55
CA ASN A 47 -33.43 32.70 -8.53
C ASN A 47 -32.94 31.40 -7.89
N TYR A 48 -33.86 30.49 -7.52
CA TYR A 48 -33.49 29.18 -6.99
C TYR A 48 -32.72 28.35 -8.01
N SER A 49 -33.12 28.36 -9.29
CA SER A 49 -32.38 27.66 -10.34
C SER A 49 -30.97 28.21 -10.53
N GLU A 50 -30.80 29.54 -10.55
CA GLU A 50 -29.47 30.17 -10.65
C GLU A 50 -28.59 29.85 -9.44
N GLN A 51 -29.15 29.87 -8.22
CA GLN A 51 -28.43 29.50 -7.00
C GLN A 51 -27.98 28.03 -7.00
N GLN A 52 -28.86 27.09 -7.38
CA GLN A 52 -28.48 25.67 -7.47
C GLN A 52 -27.42 25.43 -8.54
N ARG A 53 -27.49 26.14 -9.68
CA ARG A 53 -26.44 26.07 -10.71
C ARG A 53 -25.12 26.65 -10.22
N ALA A 54 -25.13 27.77 -9.51
CA ALA A 54 -23.93 28.35 -8.91
C ALA A 54 -23.30 27.38 -7.88
N ARG A 55 -24.12 26.72 -7.04
CA ARG A 55 -23.66 25.67 -6.12
C ARG A 55 -23.04 24.48 -6.85
N SER A 56 -23.73 23.90 -7.83
CA SER A 56 -23.20 22.77 -8.62
C SER A 56 -21.91 23.13 -9.37
N THR A 57 -21.80 24.38 -9.82
CA THR A 57 -20.58 24.92 -10.43
C THR A 57 -19.44 25.00 -9.40
N ALA A 58 -19.74 25.41 -8.17
CA ALA A 58 -18.77 25.43 -7.08
C ALA A 58 -18.27 24.01 -6.72
N GLU A 59 -19.18 23.03 -6.64
CA GLU A 59 -18.86 21.60 -6.42
C GLU A 59 -17.95 21.04 -7.51
N SER A 60 -18.21 21.42 -8.77
CA SER A 60 -17.36 21.07 -9.89
C SER A 60 -15.92 21.57 -9.69
N GLY A 61 -15.74 22.80 -9.20
CA GLY A 61 -14.41 23.35 -8.92
C GLY A 61 -13.65 22.63 -7.80
N LEU A 62 -14.35 22.19 -6.73
CA LEU A 62 -13.72 21.36 -5.68
C LEU A 62 -13.30 19.99 -6.21
N ARG A 63 -14.19 19.29 -6.91
CA ARG A 63 -13.89 17.97 -7.50
C ARG A 63 -12.77 18.05 -8.53
N TRP A 64 -12.80 19.10 -9.36
CA TRP A 64 -11.74 19.37 -10.33
C TRP A 64 -10.41 19.61 -9.63
N THR A 65 -10.36 20.41 -8.57
CA THR A 65 -9.12 20.65 -7.79
C THR A 65 -8.59 19.37 -7.15
N ALA A 66 -9.45 18.55 -6.56
CA ALA A 66 -9.07 17.27 -5.99
C ALA A 66 -8.42 16.36 -7.05
N TRP A 67 -9.02 16.27 -8.24
CA TRP A 67 -8.45 15.51 -9.36
C TRP A 67 -7.10 16.07 -9.81
N ARG A 68 -6.96 17.41 -9.93
CA ARG A 68 -5.71 18.08 -10.33
C ARG A 68 -4.59 17.82 -9.33
N PHE A 69 -4.86 17.87 -8.02
CA PHE A 69 -3.86 17.53 -6.99
C PHE A 69 -3.29 16.12 -7.15
N THR A 70 -4.06 15.14 -7.65
CA THR A 70 -3.53 13.80 -7.93
C THR A 70 -2.75 13.67 -9.23
N ARG A 71 -2.91 14.60 -10.17
CA ARG A 71 -2.37 14.53 -11.54
C ARG A 71 -1.19 15.47 -11.78
N MET A 72 -1.10 16.55 -11.02
CA MET A 72 0.02 17.49 -11.13
C MET A 72 1.34 16.81 -10.77
N VAL A 73 2.45 17.39 -11.23
CA VAL A 73 3.80 16.96 -10.81
C VAL A 73 4.02 17.43 -9.37
N ARG A 74 3.67 16.59 -8.41
CA ARG A 74 3.74 16.90 -6.98
C ARG A 74 5.20 17.01 -6.50
N PRO A 75 5.52 17.96 -5.59
CA PRO A 75 6.84 18.06 -4.99
C PRO A 75 7.25 16.75 -4.30
N LYS A 76 8.56 16.44 -4.33
CA LYS A 76 9.15 15.33 -3.58
C LYS A 76 9.89 15.83 -2.34
N THR A 77 10.00 15.00 -1.31
CA THR A 77 10.81 15.29 -0.12
C THR A 77 11.42 14.01 0.45
N THR A 78 12.61 14.11 1.05
CA THR A 78 13.22 13.01 1.81
C THR A 78 12.64 12.87 3.22
N ILE A 79 11.99 13.91 3.75
CA ILE A 79 11.39 13.87 5.10
C ILE A 79 10.20 12.92 5.08
N GLY A 80 10.20 11.93 5.98
CA GLY A 80 9.23 10.85 6.03
C GLY A 80 7.91 11.25 6.69
N ASN A 81 8.00 11.88 7.87
CA ASN A 81 6.85 12.38 8.61
C ASN A 81 6.56 13.85 8.28
N ILE A 82 5.40 14.14 7.69
CA ILE A 82 4.98 15.50 7.37
C ILE A 82 4.42 16.17 8.64
N THR A 83 5.26 16.91 9.34
CA THR A 83 4.85 17.78 10.46
C THR A 83 4.35 19.14 9.94
N PRO A 84 3.70 19.96 10.77
CA PRO A 84 3.25 21.29 10.34
C PRO A 84 4.39 22.18 9.80
N ALA A 85 5.53 22.20 10.48
CA ALA A 85 6.72 22.91 10.01
C ALA A 85 7.22 22.41 8.64
N VAL A 86 7.19 21.09 8.41
CA VAL A 86 7.57 20.52 7.10
C VAL A 86 6.57 20.92 6.02
N ALA A 87 5.27 20.87 6.31
CA ALA A 87 4.23 21.28 5.36
C ALA A 87 4.35 22.76 4.98
N GLU A 88 4.67 23.63 5.94
CA GLU A 88 4.94 25.05 5.69
C GLU A 88 6.12 25.23 4.71
N THR A 89 7.22 24.50 4.90
CA THR A 89 8.37 24.55 3.97
C THR A 89 8.06 24.00 2.57
N LEU A 90 7.09 23.08 2.45
CA LEU A 90 6.66 22.49 1.18
C LEU A 90 5.71 23.40 0.41
N TRP A 91 4.99 24.32 1.08
CA TRP A 91 3.96 25.14 0.47
C TRP A 91 4.42 25.98 -0.73
N PRO A 92 5.60 26.63 -0.72
CA PRO A 92 6.12 27.29 -1.92
C PRO A 92 6.24 26.35 -3.12
N SER A 93 6.78 25.13 -2.91
CA SER A 93 6.92 24.13 -3.98
C SER A 93 5.57 23.58 -4.44
N ILE A 94 4.61 23.39 -3.53
CA ILE A 94 3.23 23.00 -3.85
C ILE A 94 2.59 24.07 -4.74
N ARG A 95 2.71 25.35 -4.38
CA ARG A 95 2.18 26.45 -5.20
C ARG A 95 2.80 26.49 -6.58
N THR A 96 4.12 26.31 -6.70
CA THR A 96 4.80 26.20 -8.00
C THR A 96 4.27 25.01 -8.82
N ALA A 97 4.05 23.85 -8.20
CA ALA A 97 3.46 22.70 -8.88
C ALA A 97 2.04 23.00 -9.40
N ILE A 98 1.20 23.68 -8.61
CA ILE A 98 -0.14 24.11 -9.01
C ILE A 98 -0.07 25.10 -10.18
N VAL A 99 0.83 26.09 -10.14
CA VAL A 99 1.03 27.06 -11.23
C VAL A 99 1.44 26.34 -12.53
N ASN A 100 2.42 25.42 -12.45
CA ASN A 100 2.89 24.66 -13.61
C ASN A 100 1.79 23.77 -14.19
N ASP A 101 0.97 23.16 -13.33
CA ASP A 101 -0.17 22.37 -13.74
C ASP A 101 -1.22 23.25 -14.46
N PHE A 102 -1.58 24.42 -13.90
CA PHE A 102 -2.52 25.38 -14.50
C PHE A 102 -2.05 25.93 -15.85
N ALA A 103 -0.74 26.03 -16.09
CA ALA A 103 -0.20 26.42 -17.39
C ALA A 103 -0.64 25.49 -18.54
N ASN A 104 -1.06 24.26 -18.22
CA ASN A 104 -1.56 23.26 -19.17
C ASN A 104 -3.09 23.27 -19.34
N VAL A 105 -3.83 24.18 -18.67
CA VAL A 105 -5.27 24.33 -18.90
C VAL A 105 -5.52 24.81 -20.34
N THR A 106 -6.53 24.25 -21.01
CA THR A 106 -6.79 24.49 -22.44
C THR A 106 -6.91 25.98 -22.77
N THR A 107 -7.77 26.72 -22.06
CA THR A 107 -8.05 28.14 -22.31
C THR A 107 -6.96 29.02 -21.72
N ALA A 108 -6.28 29.82 -22.55
CA ALA A 108 -5.15 30.64 -22.11
C ALA A 108 -5.51 31.67 -21.02
N SER A 109 -6.71 32.27 -21.08
CA SER A 109 -7.18 33.25 -20.09
C SER A 109 -7.45 32.65 -18.71
N GLU A 110 -7.59 31.33 -18.62
CA GLU A 110 -7.91 30.60 -17.38
C GLU A 110 -6.63 30.14 -16.63
N ARG A 111 -5.46 30.22 -17.26
CA ARG A 111 -4.19 29.67 -16.74
C ARG A 111 -3.58 30.47 -15.61
N ALA A 112 -3.86 31.77 -15.53
CA ALA A 112 -3.17 32.65 -14.60
C ALA A 112 -3.67 32.43 -13.16
N LEU A 113 -2.70 32.37 -12.24
CA LEU A 113 -2.92 32.34 -10.80
C LEU A 113 -2.29 33.56 -10.15
N THR A 114 -2.93 34.11 -9.12
CA THR A 114 -2.40 35.24 -8.33
C THR A 114 -2.14 34.79 -6.90
N TYR A 115 -0.97 35.12 -6.35
CA TYR A 115 -0.64 34.89 -4.95
C TYR A 115 -0.48 36.22 -4.21
N ASP A 116 -1.26 36.41 -3.14
CA ASP A 116 -1.28 37.68 -2.39
C ASP A 116 -0.39 37.69 -1.13
N GLY A 117 0.48 36.69 -0.98
CA GLY A 117 1.28 36.49 0.24
C GLY A 117 0.72 35.38 1.14
N THR A 118 -0.58 35.07 1.02
CA THR A 118 -1.25 34.04 1.82
C THR A 118 -2.05 33.04 0.98
N THR A 119 -2.77 33.54 -0.03
CA THR A 119 -3.76 32.78 -0.78
C THR A 119 -3.41 32.77 -2.26
N LEU A 120 -3.42 31.58 -2.85
CA LEU A 120 -3.31 31.38 -4.29
C LEU A 120 -4.71 31.35 -4.91
N LYS A 121 -4.99 32.21 -5.88
CA LYS A 121 -6.32 32.40 -6.49
C LYS A 121 -6.27 32.16 -7.99
N SER A 122 -7.25 31.46 -8.54
CA SER A 122 -7.41 31.29 -9.98
C SER A 122 -8.24 32.39 -10.64
N ASN A 123 -8.03 32.58 -11.93
CA ASN A 123 -9.04 33.21 -12.78
C ASN A 123 -10.33 32.35 -12.82
N PRO A 124 -11.49 32.93 -13.21
CA PRO A 124 -12.70 32.17 -13.45
C PRO A 124 -12.51 31.16 -14.59
N ILE A 125 -12.96 29.92 -14.38
CA ILE A 125 -12.84 28.78 -15.29
C ILE A 125 -14.23 28.35 -15.77
N ALA A 126 -14.41 28.19 -17.07
CA ALA A 126 -15.62 27.67 -17.69
C ALA A 126 -15.84 26.18 -17.39
N VAL A 127 -17.05 25.84 -16.94
CA VAL A 127 -17.50 24.43 -16.89
C VAL A 127 -18.18 24.00 -18.19
N ASP A 128 -18.76 24.96 -18.91
CA ASP A 128 -19.44 24.78 -20.19
C ASP A 128 -19.52 26.11 -20.97
N GLU A 129 -20.24 26.10 -22.10
CA GLU A 129 -20.46 27.27 -22.94
C GLU A 129 -21.46 28.29 -22.37
N THR A 130 -22.07 28.01 -21.20
CA THR A 130 -22.97 28.96 -20.52
C THR A 130 -22.17 30.01 -19.73
N SER A 131 -22.85 30.79 -18.89
CA SER A 131 -22.20 31.73 -17.95
C SER A 131 -21.66 31.05 -16.68
N ALA A 132 -21.75 29.72 -16.57
CA ALA A 132 -21.27 28.96 -15.42
C ALA A 132 -19.74 29.01 -15.30
N ARG A 133 -19.23 29.67 -14.25
CA ARG A 133 -17.79 29.75 -13.97
C ARG A 133 -17.49 29.38 -12.53
N PHE A 134 -16.36 28.74 -12.26
CA PHE A 134 -15.84 28.64 -10.89
C PHE A 134 -14.48 29.33 -10.78
N SER A 135 -14.14 29.78 -9.59
CA SER A 135 -12.80 30.22 -9.23
C SER A 135 -12.39 29.52 -7.94
N VAL A 136 -11.11 29.15 -7.83
CA VAL A 136 -10.59 28.46 -6.65
C VAL A 136 -9.59 29.34 -5.92
N SER A 137 -9.69 29.36 -4.60
CA SER A 137 -8.68 29.95 -3.72
C SER A 137 -8.12 28.89 -2.78
N MET A 138 -6.80 28.87 -2.63
CA MET A 138 -6.07 27.86 -1.88
C MET A 138 -5.11 28.54 -0.89
N ARG A 139 -5.15 28.13 0.38
CA ARG A 139 -4.23 28.61 1.42
C ARG A 139 -4.00 27.54 2.47
N LEU A 140 -2.87 27.61 3.16
CA LEU A 140 -2.62 26.75 4.32
C LEU A 140 -3.48 27.15 5.51
N HIS A 141 -3.80 26.16 6.33
CA HIS A 141 -4.22 26.33 7.71
C HIS A 141 -3.02 26.73 8.60
N PRO A 142 -3.25 27.28 9.82
CA PRO A 142 -4.54 27.73 10.34
C PRO A 142 -5.05 28.99 9.62
N ILE A 143 -6.36 29.08 9.42
CA ILE A 143 -7.05 30.23 8.82
C ILE A 143 -7.13 31.41 9.78
N ASP A 144 -7.33 31.12 11.06
CA ASP A 144 -7.37 32.06 12.17
C ASP A 144 -6.93 31.35 13.46
N ALA A 145 -6.85 32.08 14.56
CA ALA A 145 -6.36 31.53 15.83
C ALA A 145 -7.26 30.45 16.47
N SER A 146 -8.50 30.29 16.00
CA SER A 146 -9.45 29.29 16.47
C SER A 146 -9.55 28.05 15.58
N ASP A 147 -8.82 28.04 14.47
CA ASP A 147 -8.81 26.94 13.51
C ASP A 147 -8.21 25.67 14.15
N PRO A 148 -8.95 24.55 14.20
CA PRO A 148 -8.44 23.31 14.77
C PRO A 148 -7.43 22.60 13.86
N LEU A 149 -7.29 23.01 12.59
CA LEU A 149 -6.35 22.43 11.65
C LEU A 149 -5.05 23.21 11.60
N ASP A 150 -3.95 22.50 11.34
CA ASP A 150 -2.60 23.03 11.26
C ASP A 150 -2.08 23.10 9.81
N GLU A 151 -0.85 23.56 9.62
CA GLU A 151 -0.19 23.78 8.32
C GLU A 151 -0.11 22.53 7.42
N ARG A 152 -0.42 21.33 7.94
CA ARG A 152 -0.54 20.14 7.10
C ARG A 152 -1.79 20.16 6.23
N TYR A 153 -2.70 21.11 6.41
CA TYR A 153 -3.93 21.19 5.64
C TYR A 153 -3.93 22.41 4.71
N VAL A 154 -4.42 22.21 3.49
CA VAL A 154 -4.69 23.26 2.50
C VAL A 154 -6.20 23.44 2.39
N GLN A 155 -6.73 24.58 2.80
CA GLN A 155 -8.11 24.94 2.52
C GLN A 155 -8.24 25.28 1.03
N VAL A 156 -9.15 24.59 0.34
CA VAL A 156 -9.60 24.97 -1.00
C VAL A 156 -11.02 25.48 -0.91
N THR A 157 -11.23 26.73 -1.32
CA THR A 157 -12.57 27.31 -1.48
C THR A 157 -12.84 27.45 -2.97
N SER A 158 -13.93 26.82 -3.43
CA SER A 158 -14.45 26.97 -4.79
C SER A 158 -15.65 27.91 -4.75
N THR A 159 -15.57 28.97 -5.55
CA THR A 159 -16.64 29.94 -5.74
C THR A 159 -17.25 29.76 -7.12
N GLY A 160 -18.45 29.22 -7.20
CA GLY A 160 -19.21 29.06 -8.43
C GLY A 160 -20.13 30.26 -8.70
N THR A 161 -20.24 30.66 -9.96
CA THR A 161 -21.11 31.72 -10.44
C THR A 161 -21.95 31.26 -11.62
N TYR A 162 -23.23 31.59 -11.63
CA TYR A 162 -24.12 31.41 -12.78
C TYR A 162 -25.04 32.63 -12.91
N GLY A 163 -24.93 33.37 -14.02
CA GLY A 163 -25.61 34.66 -14.14
C GLY A 163 -25.18 35.62 -13.05
N SER A 164 -26.11 36.02 -12.17
CA SER A 164 -25.84 36.88 -11.01
C SER A 164 -25.66 36.11 -9.70
N ALA A 165 -26.02 34.82 -9.68
CA ALA A 165 -25.90 33.99 -8.50
C ALA A 165 -24.44 33.58 -8.25
N LYS A 166 -24.05 33.55 -6.98
CA LYS A 166 -22.72 33.17 -6.51
C LYS A 166 -22.87 32.25 -5.30
N HIS A 167 -22.13 31.16 -5.27
CA HIS A 167 -22.11 30.24 -4.13
C HIS A 167 -20.67 29.79 -3.85
N SER A 168 -20.30 29.65 -2.58
CA SER A 168 -18.95 29.27 -2.18
C SER A 168 -18.97 28.07 -1.26
N ILE A 169 -18.14 27.09 -1.57
CA ILE A 169 -17.97 25.87 -0.77
C ILE A 169 -16.48 25.66 -0.51
N SER A 170 -16.14 25.09 0.63
CA SER A 170 -14.76 24.84 1.02
C SER A 170 -14.56 23.42 1.51
N MET A 171 -13.37 22.89 1.27
CA MET A 171 -12.90 21.62 1.82
C MET A 171 -11.38 21.69 2.00
N SER A 172 -10.89 21.07 3.06
CA SER A 172 -9.48 21.03 3.39
C SER A 172 -8.84 19.78 2.80
N PHE A 173 -7.56 19.89 2.45
CA PHE A 173 -6.77 18.80 1.88
C PHE A 173 -5.51 18.58 2.69
N LYS A 174 -5.31 17.36 3.17
CA LYS A 174 -4.14 16.99 3.97
C LYS A 174 -2.94 16.74 3.08
N ILE A 175 -1.84 17.41 3.39
CA ILE A 175 -0.50 17.14 2.88
C ILE A 175 0.06 15.96 3.66
N ASP A 176 0.34 14.87 2.95
CA ASP A 176 0.89 13.65 3.54
C ASP A 176 1.94 13.03 2.61
N LYS A 177 2.54 11.91 2.99
CA LYS A 177 3.49 11.18 2.17
C LYS A 177 3.42 9.70 2.51
N LYS A 178 2.98 8.88 1.55
CA LYS A 178 2.77 7.43 1.73
C LYS A 178 3.29 6.62 0.56
N VAL A 179 3.60 5.36 0.84
CA VAL A 179 3.74 4.31 -0.18
C VAL A 179 2.51 3.44 -0.07
N LYS A 180 1.56 3.58 -1.00
CA LYS A 180 0.22 2.99 -0.91
C LYS A 180 0.20 1.52 -1.35
N PHE A 181 1.13 0.74 -0.83
CA PHE A 181 1.30 -0.68 -1.11
C PHE A 181 1.68 -1.41 0.18
N ALA A 182 1.12 -2.60 0.37
CA ALA A 182 1.63 -3.58 1.32
C ALA A 182 2.98 -4.12 0.82
N ILE A 183 3.09 -4.41 -0.49
CA ILE A 183 4.32 -4.90 -1.13
C ILE A 183 4.48 -4.26 -2.51
N VAL A 184 5.65 -3.69 -2.79
CA VAL A 184 5.97 -3.19 -4.14
C VAL A 184 7.43 -3.46 -4.52
N GLY A 185 7.68 -3.96 -5.74
CA GLY A 185 9.01 -4.44 -6.11
C GLY A 185 9.37 -4.42 -7.60
N LYS A 186 10.69 -4.51 -7.90
CA LYS A 186 11.24 -4.66 -9.27
C LYS A 186 11.46 -6.11 -9.71
N VAL A 187 11.21 -7.07 -8.82
CA VAL A 187 11.41 -8.50 -9.07
C VAL A 187 10.09 -9.23 -8.92
N PRO A 188 9.95 -10.44 -9.49
CA PRO A 188 8.83 -11.33 -9.22
C PRO A 188 8.51 -11.42 -7.72
N ILE A 189 7.23 -11.33 -7.37
CA ILE A 189 6.77 -11.44 -5.98
C ILE A 189 6.08 -12.78 -5.79
N GLN A 190 6.57 -13.58 -4.85
CA GLN A 190 5.99 -14.88 -4.52
C GLN A 190 5.31 -14.81 -3.16
N ILE A 191 4.05 -15.23 -3.09
CA ILE A 191 3.24 -15.35 -1.87
C ILE A 191 2.94 -16.82 -1.63
N GLY A 192 3.54 -17.36 -0.57
CA GLY A 192 3.47 -18.76 -0.19
C GLY A 192 2.20 -19.10 0.57
N ARG A 193 2.18 -20.29 1.16
CA ARG A 193 1.09 -20.73 2.05
C ARG A 193 1.12 -19.96 3.37
N ASN A 194 -0.02 -19.87 4.04
CA ASN A 194 -0.24 -19.19 5.31
C ASN A 194 0.25 -17.74 5.29
N THR A 195 0.23 -17.12 4.11
CA THR A 195 0.71 -15.76 3.88
C THR A 195 -0.44 -14.91 3.38
N ILE A 196 -0.92 -13.99 4.21
CA ILE A 196 -2.10 -13.18 3.92
C ILE A 196 -1.69 -11.72 3.81
N VAL A 197 -2.13 -11.03 2.76
CA VAL A 197 -1.76 -9.64 2.48
C VAL A 197 -2.98 -8.73 2.55
N GLU A 198 -2.98 -7.78 3.48
CA GLU A 198 -3.95 -6.70 3.60
C GLU A 198 -3.38 -5.41 3.01
N GLY A 199 -3.68 -5.15 1.74
CA GLY A 199 -3.30 -3.92 1.03
C GLY A 199 -2.81 -4.18 -0.40
N PRO A 200 -2.65 -3.11 -1.21
CA PRO A 200 -2.26 -3.25 -2.61
C PRO A 200 -0.86 -3.86 -2.79
N MET A 201 -0.66 -4.56 -3.91
CA MET A 201 0.62 -5.15 -4.31
C MET A 201 1.05 -4.67 -5.70
N GLY A 202 2.35 -4.44 -5.91
CA GLY A 202 2.87 -3.84 -7.15
C GLY A 202 4.15 -4.50 -7.68
N MET A 203 4.17 -4.88 -8.96
CA MET A 203 5.40 -5.34 -9.63
C MET A 203 5.73 -4.45 -10.83
N ALA A 204 6.84 -3.70 -10.72
CA ALA A 204 7.16 -2.58 -11.60
C ALA A 204 7.89 -2.95 -12.90
N THR A 205 8.38 -4.19 -13.05
CA THR A 205 9.27 -4.56 -14.17
C THR A 205 8.56 -5.48 -15.18
N PRO A 206 8.21 -4.99 -16.39
CA PRO A 206 7.30 -5.68 -17.30
C PRO A 206 7.83 -6.99 -17.93
N ASN A 207 9.13 -7.26 -17.86
CA ASN A 207 9.77 -8.37 -18.58
C ASN A 207 10.33 -9.48 -17.67
N LYS A 208 9.86 -9.56 -16.43
CA LYS A 208 10.23 -10.65 -15.51
C LYS A 208 9.01 -11.52 -15.23
N TYR A 209 9.16 -12.81 -15.50
CA TYR A 209 8.07 -13.78 -15.47
C TYR A 209 8.36 -14.96 -14.54
N PRO A 210 7.32 -15.49 -13.87
CA PRO A 210 6.01 -14.85 -13.67
C PRO A 210 6.18 -13.59 -12.78
N PRO A 211 5.42 -12.49 -12.99
CA PRO A 211 5.52 -11.29 -12.15
C PRO A 211 5.02 -11.54 -10.72
N PHE A 212 4.02 -12.40 -10.58
CA PHE A 212 3.47 -12.86 -9.31
C PHE A 212 3.30 -14.38 -9.33
N LEU A 213 3.51 -15.00 -8.18
CA LEU A 213 3.16 -16.39 -7.91
C LEU A 213 2.47 -16.46 -6.55
N LEU A 214 1.19 -16.81 -6.54
CA LEU A 214 0.38 -16.96 -5.33
C LEU A 214 0.01 -18.44 -5.19
N LEU A 215 0.17 -18.99 -3.99
CA LEU A 215 -0.24 -20.37 -3.66
C LEU A 215 -1.50 -20.37 -2.80
N SER A 216 -2.39 -21.34 -3.04
CA SER A 216 -3.57 -21.60 -2.20
C SER A 216 -3.16 -21.98 -0.77
N ASP A 217 -3.85 -21.40 0.22
CA ASP A 217 -3.66 -21.74 1.63
C ASP A 217 -4.35 -23.05 2.01
N PHE A 218 -5.34 -23.51 1.26
CA PHE A 218 -6.20 -24.63 1.67
C PHE A 218 -5.92 -25.94 0.93
N ARG A 219 -5.39 -25.84 -0.29
CA ARG A 219 -5.23 -26.97 -1.22
C ARG A 219 -4.44 -28.16 -0.67
N HIS A 220 -3.59 -27.96 0.32
CA HIS A 220 -2.70 -28.98 0.86
C HIS A 220 -3.28 -29.72 2.08
N LEU A 221 -4.38 -29.23 2.68
CA LEU A 221 -4.87 -29.71 3.98
C LEU A 221 -5.49 -31.13 3.92
N LYS A 222 -6.24 -31.44 2.85
CA LYS A 222 -6.88 -32.75 2.61
C LYS A 222 -6.87 -33.12 1.12
N PRO A 223 -6.73 -34.41 0.75
CA PRO A 223 -6.86 -34.85 -0.65
C PRO A 223 -8.21 -34.53 -1.29
N SER A 224 -9.31 -34.62 -0.53
CA SER A 224 -10.67 -34.25 -0.95
C SER A 224 -10.75 -32.76 -1.29
N LEU A 225 -10.28 -31.91 -0.38
CA LEU A 225 -10.25 -30.46 -0.57
C LEU A 225 -9.36 -30.04 -1.74
N LYS A 226 -8.18 -30.67 -1.88
CA LYS A 226 -7.30 -30.49 -3.03
C LYS A 226 -8.05 -30.70 -4.34
N THR A 227 -8.79 -31.80 -4.44
CA THR A 227 -9.56 -32.14 -5.65
C THR A 227 -10.65 -31.10 -5.92
N LYS A 228 -11.36 -30.65 -4.89
CA LYS A 228 -12.37 -29.58 -5.02
C LYS A 228 -11.77 -28.27 -5.53
N ILE A 229 -10.65 -27.84 -4.95
CA ILE A 229 -9.96 -26.61 -5.34
C ILE A 229 -9.37 -26.72 -6.76
N ASP A 230 -8.78 -27.86 -7.13
CA ASP A 230 -8.28 -28.09 -8.49
C ASP A 230 -9.40 -28.02 -9.54
N ASN A 231 -10.56 -28.59 -9.23
CA ASN A 231 -11.74 -28.52 -10.08
C ASN A 231 -12.28 -27.09 -10.18
N PHE A 232 -12.30 -26.36 -9.06
CA PHE A 232 -12.73 -24.96 -9.04
C PHE A 232 -11.79 -24.05 -9.83
N ASN A 233 -10.47 -24.21 -9.68
CA ASN A 233 -9.48 -23.47 -10.48
C ASN A 233 -9.60 -23.81 -11.98
N THR A 234 -9.92 -25.06 -12.32
CA THR A 234 -10.21 -25.45 -13.70
C THR A 234 -11.47 -24.77 -14.23
N PHE A 235 -12.52 -24.69 -13.42
CA PHE A 235 -13.75 -23.95 -13.73
C PHE A 235 -13.48 -22.45 -13.94
N LEU A 236 -12.75 -21.80 -13.02
CA LEU A 236 -12.41 -20.38 -13.11
C LEU A 236 -11.67 -20.05 -14.41
N LYS A 237 -10.70 -20.89 -14.80
CA LYS A 237 -9.96 -20.71 -16.06
C LYS A 237 -10.85 -20.78 -17.32
N ALA A 238 -11.98 -21.47 -17.25
CA ALA A 238 -12.91 -21.60 -18.36
C ALA A 238 -14.01 -20.53 -18.33
N GLU A 239 -14.49 -20.16 -17.14
CA GLU A 239 -15.77 -19.47 -16.97
C GLU A 239 -15.69 -18.11 -16.28
N HIS A 240 -14.53 -17.70 -15.77
CA HIS A 240 -14.36 -16.46 -15.02
C HIS A 240 -13.36 -15.49 -15.68
N ASN A 241 -13.71 -14.20 -15.70
CA ASN A 241 -12.87 -13.13 -16.21
C ASN A 241 -12.40 -12.23 -15.07
N GLY A 242 -11.08 -12.02 -14.93
CA GLY A 242 -10.53 -11.06 -13.96
C GLY A 242 -9.31 -11.55 -13.20
N TYR A 243 -9.08 -12.88 -13.19
CA TYR A 243 -7.97 -13.51 -12.46
C TYR A 243 -7.99 -13.23 -10.95
N ASP A 244 -9.15 -12.89 -10.38
CA ASP A 244 -9.31 -12.59 -8.97
C ASP A 244 -9.73 -13.80 -8.14
N ASN A 245 -10.00 -14.92 -8.82
CA ASN A 245 -10.41 -16.22 -8.29
C ASN A 245 -11.69 -16.19 -7.44
N ARG A 246 -12.60 -15.27 -7.75
CA ARG A 246 -13.88 -15.16 -7.05
C ARG A 246 -15.02 -14.98 -8.05
N ILE A 247 -16.10 -15.70 -7.85
CA ILE A 247 -17.33 -15.50 -8.62
C ILE A 247 -18.25 -14.57 -7.85
N ASN A 248 -18.51 -13.37 -8.38
CA ASN A 248 -19.50 -12.47 -7.79
C ASN A 248 -20.92 -13.00 -8.03
N VAL A 249 -21.71 -13.22 -6.99
CA VAL A 249 -23.10 -13.73 -7.12
C VAL A 249 -24.01 -12.76 -7.88
N HIS A 250 -23.65 -11.48 -7.96
CA HIS A 250 -24.36 -10.46 -8.73
C HIS A 250 -23.97 -10.43 -10.22
N ASN A 251 -23.00 -11.24 -10.65
CA ASN A 251 -22.73 -11.49 -12.06
C ASN A 251 -23.59 -12.67 -12.53
N PRO A 252 -24.76 -12.44 -13.16
CA PRO A 252 -25.73 -13.52 -13.43
C PRO A 252 -25.18 -14.60 -14.37
N VAL A 253 -24.20 -14.26 -15.23
CA VAL A 253 -23.60 -15.20 -16.18
C VAL A 253 -22.64 -16.15 -15.47
N GLU A 254 -21.68 -15.60 -14.73
CA GLU A 254 -20.69 -16.41 -14.02
C GLU A 254 -21.34 -17.19 -12.86
N TYR A 255 -22.24 -16.53 -12.11
CA TYR A 255 -22.98 -17.15 -11.01
C TYR A 255 -23.90 -18.30 -11.49
N GLY A 256 -24.59 -18.12 -12.62
CA GLY A 256 -25.42 -19.18 -13.21
C GLY A 256 -24.61 -20.42 -13.60
N LYS A 257 -23.41 -20.24 -14.14
CA LYS A 257 -22.50 -21.35 -14.46
C LYS A 257 -21.91 -22.00 -13.22
N ALA A 258 -21.54 -21.21 -12.21
CA ALA A 258 -20.98 -21.72 -10.97
C ALA A 258 -22.00 -22.59 -10.20
N THR A 259 -23.24 -22.12 -10.10
CA THR A 259 -24.34 -22.87 -9.47
C THR A 259 -24.69 -24.14 -10.24
N GLN A 260 -24.69 -24.11 -11.58
CA GLN A 260 -24.85 -25.32 -12.41
C GLN A 260 -23.72 -26.34 -12.19
N ALA A 261 -22.51 -25.87 -11.94
CA ALA A 261 -21.36 -26.70 -11.60
C ALA A 261 -21.35 -27.17 -10.12
N GLY A 262 -22.34 -26.75 -9.31
CA GLY A 262 -22.52 -27.17 -7.92
C GLY A 262 -21.78 -26.32 -6.89
N TYR A 263 -21.25 -25.16 -7.27
CA TYR A 263 -20.61 -24.21 -6.34
C TYR A 263 -21.66 -23.32 -5.68
N THR A 264 -21.43 -22.96 -4.42
CA THR A 264 -22.35 -22.18 -3.58
C THR A 264 -21.55 -21.21 -2.73
N ASP A 265 -22.08 -20.00 -2.57
CA ASP A 265 -21.62 -19.01 -1.57
C ASP A 265 -22.00 -19.56 -0.18
N TYR A 266 -21.05 -20.25 0.45
CA TYR A 266 -21.27 -21.00 1.69
C TYR A 266 -21.20 -20.06 2.89
N ASN A 267 -20.21 -19.17 2.91
CA ASN A 267 -19.96 -18.22 3.99
C ASN A 267 -20.93 -17.01 3.96
N GLY A 268 -21.61 -16.76 2.84
CA GLY A 268 -22.58 -15.69 2.67
C GLY A 268 -21.96 -14.32 2.43
N ASP A 269 -20.77 -14.24 1.82
CA ASP A 269 -20.07 -12.97 1.55
C ASP A 269 -20.35 -12.37 0.17
N TYR A 270 -21.29 -12.96 -0.59
CA TYR A 270 -21.66 -12.61 -1.96
C TYR A 270 -20.62 -12.96 -3.03
N PHE A 271 -19.62 -13.76 -2.68
CA PHE A 271 -18.68 -14.36 -3.62
C PHE A 271 -18.67 -15.88 -3.46
N ILE A 272 -18.19 -16.56 -4.50
CA ILE A 272 -17.85 -17.98 -4.42
C ILE A 272 -16.37 -18.13 -4.72
N ASP A 273 -15.62 -18.69 -3.78
CA ASP A 273 -14.19 -18.93 -3.91
C ASP A 273 -13.69 -20.18 -3.17
N GLU A 274 -12.37 -20.35 -3.06
CA GLU A 274 -11.81 -21.52 -2.36
C GLU A 274 -12.05 -21.51 -0.84
N TYR A 275 -12.34 -20.35 -0.24
CA TYR A 275 -12.67 -20.23 1.17
C TYR A 275 -14.03 -20.89 1.46
N ASP A 276 -14.99 -20.80 0.56
CA ASP A 276 -16.26 -21.55 0.67
C ASP A 276 -16.04 -23.05 0.67
N LEU A 277 -15.15 -23.54 -0.20
CA LEU A 277 -14.81 -24.95 -0.30
C LEU A 277 -14.11 -25.44 0.97
N PHE A 278 -13.24 -24.59 1.53
CA PHE A 278 -12.54 -24.84 2.79
C PHE A 278 -13.51 -24.86 3.98
N LEU A 279 -14.32 -23.82 4.17
CA LEU A 279 -15.32 -23.74 5.23
C LEU A 279 -16.25 -24.95 5.18
N LYS A 280 -16.81 -25.27 4.01
CA LYS A 280 -17.72 -26.42 3.83
C LYS A 280 -17.06 -27.79 4.06
N GLU A 281 -15.73 -27.91 3.91
CA GLU A 281 -15.00 -29.17 4.14
C GLU A 281 -14.79 -29.45 5.62
N PHE A 282 -14.69 -28.41 6.45
CA PHE A 282 -14.33 -28.50 7.86
C PHE A 282 -15.47 -28.17 8.81
N ASP A 283 -16.49 -27.44 8.37
CA ASP A 283 -17.73 -27.18 9.13
C ASP A 283 -18.52 -28.49 9.29
N GLY A 284 -18.23 -29.22 10.37
CA GLY A 284 -18.81 -30.53 10.64
C GLY A 284 -20.21 -30.45 11.26
N ASN A 285 -20.56 -29.31 11.85
CA ASN A 285 -21.80 -29.12 12.60
C ASN A 285 -22.84 -28.27 11.84
N GLY A 286 -22.45 -27.62 10.74
CA GLY A 286 -23.31 -26.84 9.86
C GLY A 286 -23.56 -25.40 10.33
N ASP A 287 -22.75 -24.86 11.25
CA ASP A 287 -22.89 -23.51 11.80
C ASP A 287 -22.19 -22.43 10.97
N LYS A 288 -21.57 -22.81 9.84
CA LYS A 288 -20.78 -21.95 8.95
C LYS A 288 -19.51 -21.40 9.58
N ALA A 289 -19.01 -22.05 10.62
CA ALA A 289 -17.73 -21.76 11.24
C ALA A 289 -16.85 -23.01 11.30
N ILE A 290 -15.55 -22.81 11.53
CA ILE A 290 -14.62 -23.85 11.90
C ILE A 290 -14.07 -23.53 13.27
N SER A 291 -14.40 -24.35 14.25
CA SER A 291 -13.75 -24.34 15.56
C SER A 291 -12.38 -25.01 15.52
N ALA A 292 -11.52 -24.70 16.49
CA ALA A 292 -10.25 -25.42 16.67
C ALA A 292 -10.44 -26.95 16.78
N SER A 293 -11.57 -27.41 17.34
CA SER A 293 -11.92 -28.84 17.43
C SER A 293 -12.26 -29.49 16.10
N GLU A 294 -12.95 -28.76 15.20
CA GLU A 294 -13.25 -29.25 13.85
C GLU A 294 -12.00 -29.27 12.95
N PHE A 295 -11.01 -28.44 13.30
CA PHE A 295 -9.74 -28.35 12.59
C PHE A 295 -8.66 -29.32 13.09
N ILE A 296 -9.05 -30.46 13.65
CA ILE A 296 -8.17 -31.54 14.10
C ILE A 296 -8.17 -32.69 13.09
N ASN A 297 -6.97 -33.17 12.73
CA ASN A 297 -6.82 -34.39 11.96
C ASN A 297 -7.12 -35.61 12.84
N PRO A 298 -8.18 -36.38 12.56
CA PRO A 298 -8.59 -37.48 13.43
C PRO A 298 -7.58 -38.62 13.47
N SER A 299 -6.72 -38.75 12.46
CA SER A 299 -5.69 -39.80 12.39
C SER A 299 -4.47 -39.51 13.26
N THR A 300 -4.18 -38.24 13.54
CA THR A 300 -2.99 -37.81 14.30
C THR A 300 -3.33 -37.15 15.63
N GLY A 301 -4.57 -36.70 15.81
CA GLY A 301 -4.99 -35.90 16.97
C GLY A 301 -4.40 -34.49 17.00
N GLN A 302 -3.72 -34.06 15.94
CA GLN A 302 -3.11 -32.74 15.80
C GLN A 302 -3.96 -31.83 14.92
N SER A 303 -3.85 -30.51 15.07
CA SER A 303 -4.47 -29.58 14.13
C SER A 303 -3.96 -29.80 12.71
N TYR A 304 -4.81 -29.60 11.71
CA TYR A 304 -4.40 -29.65 10.31
C TYR A 304 -3.35 -28.57 10.01
N ASP A 305 -3.55 -27.34 10.49
CA ASP A 305 -2.58 -26.25 10.42
C ASP A 305 -2.91 -25.15 11.45
N ALA A 306 -2.30 -25.22 12.63
CA ALA A 306 -2.55 -24.24 13.68
C ALA A 306 -2.07 -22.81 13.32
N ASP A 307 -1.07 -22.68 12.45
CA ASP A 307 -0.54 -21.39 12.04
C ASP A 307 -1.46 -20.71 11.03
N LEU A 308 -2.03 -21.47 10.09
CA LEU A 308 -3.08 -20.97 9.20
C LEU A 308 -4.31 -20.54 10.00
N PHE A 309 -4.75 -21.36 10.95
CA PHE A 309 -5.91 -21.04 11.79
C PHE A 309 -5.71 -19.69 12.49
N ALA A 310 -4.58 -19.54 13.17
CA ALA A 310 -4.22 -18.30 13.83
C ALA A 310 -3.99 -17.13 12.85
N ALA A 311 -3.63 -17.38 11.59
CA ALA A 311 -3.44 -16.33 10.58
C ALA A 311 -4.75 -15.69 10.17
N ILE A 312 -5.79 -16.51 10.00
CA ILE A 312 -7.13 -16.09 9.62
C ILE A 312 -7.82 -15.38 10.79
N ASP A 313 -7.81 -16.02 11.96
CA ASP A 313 -8.42 -15.50 13.21
C ASP A 313 -7.78 -14.17 13.67
N ALA A 314 -6.55 -13.87 13.23
CA ALA A 314 -5.88 -12.60 13.54
C ALA A 314 -6.11 -11.48 12.50
N LEU A 315 -6.95 -11.68 11.48
CA LEU A 315 -7.17 -10.68 10.43
C LEU A 315 -7.98 -9.47 10.91
N GLY A 316 -7.61 -8.29 10.38
CA GLY A 316 -8.31 -7.04 10.67
C GLY A 316 -8.09 -6.52 12.09
N ALA A 317 -6.92 -6.75 12.68
CA ALA A 317 -6.51 -6.16 13.95
C ALA A 317 -6.70 -4.62 13.97
N ALA A 318 -6.70 -3.99 15.14
CA ALA A 318 -6.60 -2.52 15.21
C ALA A 318 -5.29 -2.01 14.54
N GLN A 319 -5.35 -0.94 13.72
CA GLN A 319 -4.18 -0.30 13.09
C GLN A 319 -3.61 0.85 13.93
N VAL A 320 -4.42 1.44 14.80
CA VAL A 320 -3.98 2.44 15.79
C VAL A 320 -4.49 2.11 17.18
N ALA A 321 -3.81 2.66 18.19
CA ALA A 321 -4.21 2.49 19.58
C ALA A 321 -5.60 3.09 19.83
N GLY A 322 -6.48 2.33 20.47
CA GLY A 322 -7.84 2.77 20.81
C GLY A 322 -8.91 2.47 19.75
N GLU A 323 -8.53 1.95 18.58
CA GLU A 323 -9.52 1.39 17.64
C GLU A 323 -10.20 0.15 18.25
N PRO A 324 -11.54 0.04 18.11
CA PRO A 324 -12.24 -1.16 18.56
C PRO A 324 -11.78 -2.36 17.72
N GLN A 325 -11.62 -3.51 18.38
CA GLN A 325 -11.37 -4.75 17.67
C GLN A 325 -12.58 -5.11 16.80
N ARG A 326 -12.29 -5.62 15.62
CA ARG A 326 -13.29 -6.09 14.67
C ARG A 326 -13.99 -7.35 15.24
N LEU A 327 -15.25 -7.55 14.89
CA LEU A 327 -15.93 -8.83 15.12
C LEU A 327 -15.16 -9.95 14.40
N GLY A 328 -14.99 -11.10 15.05
CA GLY A 328 -14.19 -12.24 14.57
C GLY A 328 -12.69 -12.15 14.87
N TYR A 329 -12.19 -11.03 15.40
CA TYR A 329 -10.77 -10.93 15.73
C TYR A 329 -10.41 -11.76 16.97
N MET A 330 -9.58 -12.79 16.78
CA MET A 330 -9.02 -13.67 17.81
C MET A 330 -10.10 -14.28 18.71
N ASP A 331 -11.21 -14.71 18.12
CA ASP A 331 -12.34 -15.31 18.85
C ASP A 331 -12.27 -16.86 18.88
N GLY A 332 -11.28 -17.43 18.21
CA GLY A 332 -11.01 -18.86 18.20
C GLY A 332 -11.91 -19.65 17.24
N LYS A 333 -12.56 -18.96 16.29
CA LYS A 333 -13.32 -19.54 15.19
C LYS A 333 -12.83 -18.98 13.87
N ILE A 334 -13.04 -19.75 12.80
CA ILE A 334 -12.90 -19.25 11.44
C ILE A 334 -14.27 -19.20 10.81
N ASP A 335 -14.77 -18.01 10.48
CA ASP A 335 -16.05 -17.81 9.80
C ASP A 335 -16.03 -16.58 8.86
N ASN A 336 -17.20 -16.13 8.40
CA ASN A 336 -17.29 -14.96 7.53
C ASN A 336 -16.88 -13.66 8.26
N SER A 337 -16.98 -13.64 9.59
CA SER A 337 -16.47 -12.57 10.41
C SER A 337 -14.95 -12.57 10.52
N ASP A 338 -14.16 -13.46 9.90
CA ASP A 338 -12.72 -13.22 9.70
C ASP A 338 -12.42 -12.40 8.46
N ALA A 339 -13.36 -12.44 7.51
CA ALA A 339 -13.25 -11.83 6.20
C ALA A 339 -11.94 -12.25 5.49
N TYR A 340 -11.65 -13.55 5.49
CA TYR A 340 -10.47 -14.08 4.81
C TYR A 340 -10.47 -13.71 3.33
N THR A 341 -9.31 -13.27 2.85
CA THR A 341 -8.99 -13.18 1.45
C THR A 341 -7.47 -13.32 1.35
N LYS A 342 -6.95 -14.08 0.37
CA LYS A 342 -5.51 -14.25 0.21
C LYS A 342 -4.81 -12.90 0.08
N ILE A 343 -5.32 -12.07 -0.83
CA ILE A 343 -4.88 -10.68 -1.04
C ILE A 343 -6.08 -9.75 -0.93
N ARG A 344 -6.14 -8.94 0.13
CA ARG A 344 -7.09 -7.83 0.28
C ARG A 344 -6.46 -6.53 -0.23
N GLY A 345 -6.23 -6.46 -1.53
CA GLY A 345 -5.85 -5.26 -2.26
C GLY A 345 -5.75 -5.54 -3.76
N THR A 346 -5.58 -4.48 -4.55
CA THR A 346 -5.30 -4.64 -5.98
C THR A 346 -3.90 -5.19 -6.20
N VAL A 347 -3.76 -6.19 -7.07
CA VAL A 347 -2.49 -6.69 -7.60
C VAL A 347 -2.20 -5.98 -8.92
N THR A 348 -1.28 -5.03 -8.89
CA THR A 348 -0.89 -4.20 -10.04
C THR A 348 0.45 -4.67 -10.62
N MET A 349 0.53 -4.82 -11.94
CA MET A 349 1.77 -5.19 -12.62
C MET A 349 2.01 -4.39 -13.90
N ALA A 350 3.28 -4.08 -14.15
CA ALA A 350 3.70 -3.38 -15.37
C ALA A 350 3.57 -4.25 -16.63
N THR A 351 3.67 -5.58 -16.50
CA THR A 351 3.48 -6.48 -17.65
C THR A 351 2.03 -6.50 -18.11
N THR A 352 1.81 -6.66 -19.41
CA THR A 352 0.47 -6.91 -19.95
C THR A 352 0.11 -8.39 -19.82
N ALA A 353 -1.20 -8.70 -19.76
CA ALA A 353 -1.68 -10.08 -19.76
C ALA A 353 -1.24 -10.83 -21.02
N ASN A 354 -1.27 -10.17 -22.19
CA ASN A 354 -0.81 -10.76 -23.45
C ASN A 354 0.68 -11.12 -23.41
N ALA A 355 1.54 -10.22 -22.91
CA ALA A 355 2.97 -10.49 -22.83
C ALA A 355 3.29 -11.67 -21.89
N TRP A 356 2.62 -11.74 -20.73
CA TRP A 356 2.76 -12.87 -19.82
C TRP A 356 2.24 -14.17 -20.45
N GLN A 357 1.05 -14.17 -21.03
CA GLN A 357 0.50 -15.38 -21.67
C GLN A 357 1.38 -15.85 -22.85
N SER A 358 1.98 -14.93 -23.61
CA SER A 358 2.94 -15.27 -24.66
C SER A 358 4.23 -15.88 -24.09
N ASN A 359 4.72 -15.39 -22.95
CA ASN A 359 5.89 -15.96 -22.28
C ASN A 359 5.63 -17.38 -21.76
N LEU A 360 4.43 -17.66 -21.25
CA LEU A 360 4.02 -18.99 -20.82
C LEU A 360 3.88 -20.00 -21.97
N GLY A 361 3.66 -19.51 -23.20
CA GLY A 361 3.42 -20.36 -24.36
C GLY A 361 2.23 -21.31 -24.15
N THR A 362 2.41 -22.59 -24.47
CA THR A 362 1.41 -23.65 -24.23
C THR A 362 1.55 -24.31 -22.87
N SER A 363 2.58 -23.97 -22.08
CA SER A 363 2.95 -24.64 -20.84
C SER A 363 2.09 -24.24 -19.63
N GLY A 364 1.23 -23.23 -19.76
CA GLY A 364 0.32 -22.84 -18.69
C GLY A 364 -0.56 -21.64 -19.00
N LYS A 365 -1.45 -21.31 -18.08
CA LYS A 365 -2.30 -20.12 -18.08
C LYS A 365 -1.93 -19.21 -16.92
N ILE A 366 -2.20 -17.92 -17.06
CA ILE A 366 -1.96 -16.93 -15.99
C ILE A 366 -2.64 -17.35 -14.67
N GLY A 367 -3.87 -17.86 -14.75
CA GLY A 367 -4.60 -18.34 -13.57
C GLY A 367 -3.94 -19.50 -12.81
N ASP A 368 -2.95 -20.20 -13.40
CA ASP A 368 -2.20 -21.23 -12.66
C ASP A 368 -1.23 -20.62 -11.62
N TYR A 369 -0.87 -19.35 -11.80
CA TYR A 369 0.09 -18.61 -10.97
C TYR A 369 -0.56 -17.66 -9.96
N LEU A 370 -1.84 -17.36 -10.12
CA LEU A 370 -2.60 -16.53 -9.19
C LEU A 370 -3.59 -17.46 -8.51
N GLN A 371 -3.19 -18.15 -7.44
CA GLN A 371 -4.10 -19.00 -6.65
C GLN A 371 -4.58 -18.26 -5.41
N GLY A 372 -5.84 -18.51 -5.06
CA GLY A 372 -6.53 -17.91 -3.93
C GLY A 372 -7.19 -16.56 -4.23
N PRO A 373 -8.18 -16.16 -3.42
CA PRO A 373 -9.03 -15.02 -3.73
C PRO A 373 -8.28 -13.69 -3.61
N ILE A 374 -8.53 -12.78 -4.55
CA ILE A 374 -7.99 -11.42 -4.57
C ILE A 374 -9.15 -10.45 -4.52
N GLN A 375 -9.19 -9.60 -3.50
CA GLN A 375 -10.22 -8.59 -3.30
C GLN A 375 -9.60 -7.20 -3.29
N PRO A 376 -10.04 -6.26 -4.15
CA PRO A 376 -9.56 -4.89 -4.10
C PRO A 376 -9.99 -4.20 -2.79
N SER A 377 -9.21 -3.22 -2.34
CA SER A 377 -9.51 -2.47 -1.10
C SER A 377 -10.74 -1.57 -1.26
N GLU A 378 -11.08 -1.17 -2.48
CA GLU A 378 -12.26 -0.37 -2.81
C GLU A 378 -13.07 -1.02 -3.94
N GLY A 379 -14.40 -1.00 -3.85
CA GLY A 379 -15.29 -1.77 -4.73
C GLY A 379 -15.29 -1.39 -6.22
N THR A 380 -14.64 -0.30 -6.62
CA THR A 380 -14.53 0.14 -8.03
C THR A 380 -13.18 -0.18 -8.66
N GLN A 381 -12.21 -0.62 -7.86
CA GLN A 381 -10.87 -0.97 -8.36
C GLN A 381 -10.88 -2.37 -8.96
N LEU A 382 -10.02 -2.58 -9.97
CA LEU A 382 -9.78 -3.93 -10.48
C LEU A 382 -9.02 -4.75 -9.42
N PRO A 383 -9.38 -6.01 -9.17
CA PRO A 383 -8.60 -6.88 -8.30
C PRO A 383 -7.19 -7.15 -8.87
N VAL A 384 -7.10 -7.41 -10.18
CA VAL A 384 -5.84 -7.60 -10.90
C VAL A 384 -5.73 -6.59 -12.04
N GLN A 385 -4.66 -5.81 -12.03
CA GLN A 385 -4.40 -4.77 -13.02
C GLN A 385 -3.11 -5.06 -13.79
N PHE A 386 -3.22 -5.27 -15.10
CA PHE A 386 -2.11 -5.44 -16.03
C PHE A 386 -1.74 -4.13 -16.74
N GLY A 387 -0.50 -4.04 -17.24
CA GLY A 387 -0.05 -2.95 -18.09
C GLY A 387 0.02 -1.60 -17.39
N ALA A 388 0.27 -1.59 -16.08
CA ALA A 388 0.34 -0.37 -15.30
C ALA A 388 1.59 0.46 -15.65
N ASP A 389 1.42 1.78 -15.72
CA ASP A 389 2.51 2.72 -16.02
C ASP A 389 3.19 3.27 -14.76
N SER A 390 4.20 4.12 -14.94
CA SER A 390 5.00 4.71 -13.86
C SER A 390 4.23 5.71 -12.97
N SER A 391 3.00 6.10 -13.34
CA SER A 391 2.11 6.88 -12.48
C SER A 391 1.29 6.00 -11.53
N GLN A 392 1.19 4.70 -11.83
CA GLN A 392 0.34 3.75 -11.11
C GLN A 392 1.14 2.83 -10.18
N ILE A 393 2.42 2.62 -10.44
CA ILE A 393 3.33 1.87 -9.57
C ILE A 393 4.36 2.82 -8.96
N PHE A 394 4.72 2.55 -7.71
CA PHE A 394 5.74 3.30 -6.99
C PHE A 394 7.09 3.29 -7.74
N ASP A 395 7.74 4.47 -7.83
CA ASP A 395 9.04 4.62 -8.48
C ASP A 395 10.17 4.07 -7.59
N LEU A 396 10.64 2.88 -7.94
CA LEU A 396 11.66 2.12 -7.23
C LEU A 396 13.10 2.49 -7.64
N SER A 397 13.33 3.60 -8.34
CA SER A 397 14.70 4.04 -8.67
C SER A 397 15.59 4.10 -7.43
N PRO A 398 16.82 3.56 -7.45
CA PRO A 398 17.74 3.66 -6.30
C PRO A 398 17.99 5.12 -5.89
N THR A 399 17.92 6.05 -6.83
CA THR A 399 18.11 7.50 -6.58
C THR A 399 17.03 8.12 -5.68
N ASN A 400 15.89 7.42 -5.49
CA ASN A 400 14.84 7.87 -4.58
C ASN A 400 15.13 7.49 -3.12
N PHE A 401 16.26 6.84 -2.82
CA PHE A 401 16.61 6.41 -1.47
C PHE A 401 17.92 7.06 -1.03
N ASP A 402 17.86 7.78 0.09
CA ASP A 402 18.99 8.40 0.78
C ASP A 402 18.94 8.03 2.28
N PRO A 403 19.30 6.78 2.61
CA PRO A 403 19.37 6.32 3.99
C PRO A 403 20.50 6.99 4.80
N THR A 404 21.38 7.76 4.17
CA THR A 404 22.53 8.39 4.86
C THR A 404 22.08 9.42 5.91
N VAL A 405 20.83 9.90 5.83
CA VAL A 405 20.18 10.73 6.85
C VAL A 405 20.13 10.07 8.24
N PHE A 406 20.21 8.74 8.32
CA PHE A 406 20.27 8.02 9.59
C PHE A 406 21.68 7.94 10.18
N ARG A 407 22.72 8.17 9.36
CA ARG A 407 24.12 7.97 9.76
C ARG A 407 24.53 8.81 10.99
N PRO A 408 24.13 10.09 11.13
CA PRO A 408 24.43 10.89 12.33
C PRO A 408 23.78 10.36 13.62
N ARG A 409 22.76 9.50 13.53
CA ARG A 409 22.11 8.84 14.68
C ARG A 409 22.92 7.63 15.21
N THR A 410 24.12 7.41 14.68
CA THR A 410 24.98 6.26 15.03
C THR A 410 26.44 6.65 15.22
N GLY A 411 27.20 5.77 15.88
CA GLY A 411 28.63 5.93 16.07
C GLY A 411 28.96 7.18 16.89
N PRO A 412 30.22 7.66 16.80
CA PRO A 412 30.67 8.83 17.56
C PRO A 412 29.92 10.13 17.21
N GLU A 413 29.26 10.20 16.05
CA GLU A 413 28.47 11.36 15.63
C GLU A 413 27.21 11.54 16.48
N ASN A 414 26.68 10.45 17.03
CA ASN A 414 25.50 10.48 17.90
C ASN A 414 25.82 10.84 19.37
N GLY A 415 27.10 10.89 19.74
CA GLY A 415 27.56 11.23 21.08
C GLY A 415 28.74 10.41 21.57
N ALA A 416 29.06 10.53 22.86
CA ALA A 416 30.21 9.87 23.45
C ALA A 416 30.19 8.34 23.26
N SER A 417 31.30 7.80 22.77
CA SER A 417 31.50 6.36 22.59
C SER A 417 31.83 5.67 23.92
N SER A 418 31.30 4.47 24.13
CA SER A 418 31.61 3.64 25.29
C SER A 418 31.71 2.16 24.89
N LYS A 419 32.72 1.46 25.41
CA LYS A 419 32.91 0.02 25.22
C LYS A 419 33.08 -0.67 26.58
N THR A 420 32.14 -1.52 26.93
CA THR A 420 32.26 -2.47 28.04
C THR A 420 32.21 -3.90 27.50
N ALA A 421 32.41 -4.90 28.37
CA ALA A 421 32.36 -6.31 27.93
C ALA A 421 31.00 -6.72 27.35
N THR A 422 29.91 -6.05 27.74
CA THR A 422 28.54 -6.41 27.37
C THR A 422 27.78 -5.29 26.65
N VAL A 423 28.30 -4.06 26.62
CA VAL A 423 27.64 -2.90 25.99
C VAL A 423 28.61 -2.09 25.14
N LEU A 424 28.26 -1.90 23.87
CA LEU A 424 28.98 -1.11 22.89
C LEU A 424 28.08 0.03 22.39
N GLN A 425 28.34 1.26 22.82
CA GLN A 425 27.46 2.41 22.56
C GLN A 425 28.16 3.48 21.73
N ASN A 426 27.47 4.01 20.71
CA ASN A 426 27.96 5.10 19.86
C ASN A 426 29.34 4.77 19.27
N VAL A 427 29.57 3.50 18.88
CA VAL A 427 30.85 3.01 18.36
C VAL A 427 30.75 2.60 16.89
N ILE A 428 31.88 2.69 16.21
CA ILE A 428 32.14 1.88 15.02
C ILE A 428 32.70 0.53 15.52
N ILE A 429 32.02 -0.56 15.19
CA ILE A 429 32.38 -1.90 15.63
C ILE A 429 33.65 -2.35 14.92
N ALA A 430 34.60 -2.94 15.64
CA ALA A 430 35.82 -3.52 15.08
C ALA A 430 35.83 -5.03 15.23
N ALA A 431 36.55 -5.75 14.35
CA ALA A 431 36.73 -7.20 14.48
C ALA A 431 37.40 -7.60 15.82
N SER A 432 38.22 -6.71 16.40
CA SER A 432 38.82 -6.90 17.72
C SER A 432 37.84 -6.82 18.88
N ASP A 433 36.63 -6.29 18.66
CA ASP A 433 35.58 -6.24 19.67
C ASP A 433 34.82 -7.60 19.78
N ALA A 434 35.11 -8.55 18.87
CA ALA A 434 34.48 -9.87 18.86
C ALA A 434 34.94 -10.72 20.05
N ASN A 435 33.99 -11.38 20.71
CA ASN A 435 34.22 -12.21 21.89
C ASN A 435 33.91 -13.70 21.68
N GLY A 436 33.45 -14.09 20.49
CA GLY A 436 33.08 -15.47 20.13
C GLY A 436 34.04 -16.15 19.13
N GLY A 437 35.20 -15.55 18.86
CA GLY A 437 36.18 -16.07 17.89
C GLY A 437 35.80 -15.80 16.44
N THR A 438 36.16 -16.72 15.54
CA THR A 438 35.91 -16.63 14.09
C THR A 438 35.31 -17.93 13.58
N VAL A 439 34.40 -17.84 12.61
CA VAL A 439 33.73 -18.99 11.99
C VAL A 439 33.71 -18.87 10.47
N ASP A 440 33.82 -19.98 9.76
CA ASP A 440 33.59 -20.05 8.32
C ASP A 440 32.16 -20.53 8.08
N GLU A 441 31.37 -19.76 7.34
CA GLU A 441 29.93 -19.99 7.20
C GLU A 441 29.45 -19.79 5.77
N ARG A 442 28.62 -20.73 5.30
CA ARG A 442 27.93 -20.67 4.00
C ARG A 442 26.74 -19.71 4.07
N THR A 443 26.51 -18.97 3.00
CA THR A 443 25.39 -18.01 2.86
C THR A 443 24.57 -18.37 1.61
N PRO A 444 23.24 -18.58 1.70
CA PRO A 444 22.43 -18.42 2.90
C PRO A 444 22.63 -19.59 3.89
N TYR A 445 22.56 -19.31 5.18
CA TYR A 445 22.73 -20.29 6.23
C TYR A 445 21.61 -21.33 6.21
N GLY A 446 21.98 -22.61 6.30
CA GLY A 446 21.02 -23.72 6.32
C GLY A 446 20.41 -24.09 4.96
N SER A 447 20.69 -23.33 3.89
CA SER A 447 20.27 -23.68 2.53
C SER A 447 21.08 -24.85 1.97
N THR A 448 20.41 -25.70 1.16
CA THR A 448 21.08 -26.78 0.40
C THR A 448 21.85 -26.25 -0.81
N SER A 449 21.61 -25.00 -1.21
CA SER A 449 22.36 -24.27 -2.22
C SER A 449 22.85 -22.93 -1.66
N TRP A 450 24.15 -22.67 -1.69
CA TRP A 450 24.76 -21.45 -1.15
C TRP A 450 25.58 -20.73 -2.20
N GLN A 451 25.64 -19.39 -2.13
CA GLN A 451 26.35 -18.59 -3.13
C GLN A 451 27.80 -18.30 -2.73
N ALA A 452 28.12 -18.27 -1.43
CA ALA A 452 29.47 -18.00 -0.94
C ALA A 452 29.73 -18.64 0.44
N THR A 453 30.99 -18.63 0.87
CA THR A 453 31.41 -18.95 2.24
C THR A 453 32.20 -17.76 2.78
N TYR A 454 31.86 -17.25 3.96
CA TYR A 454 32.52 -16.09 4.59
C TYR A 454 33.24 -16.50 5.87
N ARG A 455 34.44 -15.95 6.08
CA ARG A 455 35.12 -16.01 7.38
C ARG A 455 34.71 -14.82 8.24
N ARG A 456 33.99 -15.07 9.32
CA ARG A 456 33.27 -14.05 10.10
C ARG A 456 33.79 -13.96 11.54
N PRO A 457 34.06 -12.75 12.07
CA PRO A 457 34.19 -12.58 13.51
C PRO A 457 32.82 -12.77 14.19
N LYS A 458 32.81 -13.42 15.35
CA LYS A 458 31.61 -13.74 16.10
C LYS A 458 31.47 -12.84 17.34
N PHE A 459 30.32 -12.19 17.46
CA PHE A 459 29.91 -11.40 18.62
C PHE A 459 28.79 -12.14 19.34
N GLN A 460 28.91 -12.30 20.66
CA GLN A 460 27.95 -13.05 21.46
C GLN A 460 27.55 -12.27 22.71
N ASN A 461 26.25 -12.23 23.01
CA ASN A 461 25.72 -11.66 24.27
C ASN A 461 26.11 -10.17 24.49
N ILE A 462 26.21 -9.39 23.41
CA ILE A 462 26.53 -7.96 23.47
C ILE A 462 25.29 -7.13 23.14
N THR A 463 25.11 -6.04 23.88
CA THR A 463 24.15 -4.98 23.54
C THR A 463 24.87 -3.86 22.79
N PHE A 464 24.50 -3.65 21.54
CA PHE A 464 24.94 -2.52 20.73
C PHE A 464 23.93 -1.39 20.83
N LYS A 465 24.39 -0.15 21.06
CA LYS A 465 23.52 1.03 21.09
C LYS A 465 23.99 2.05 20.06
N ASN A 466 23.12 2.45 19.13
CA ASN A 466 23.43 3.44 18.10
C ASN A 466 24.77 3.14 17.39
N CYS A 467 24.95 1.90 16.91
CA CYS A 467 26.24 1.42 16.44
C CYS A 467 26.39 1.53 14.91
N ARG A 468 27.65 1.50 14.46
CA ARG A 468 28.01 1.42 13.05
C ARG A 468 28.79 0.14 12.77
N ILE A 469 28.31 -0.66 11.82
CA ILE A 469 29.00 -1.85 11.30
C ILE A 469 29.80 -1.40 10.08
N PRO A 470 31.15 -1.37 10.15
CA PRO A 470 31.96 -0.90 9.03
C PRO A 470 31.96 -1.91 7.88
N LYS A 471 32.27 -1.42 6.67
CA LYS A 471 32.49 -2.24 5.47
C LYS A 471 33.50 -3.35 5.77
N GLY A 472 33.14 -4.56 5.36
CA GLY A 472 33.98 -5.74 5.41
C GLY A 472 34.13 -6.40 6.77
N LEU A 473 33.30 -6.04 7.75
CA LEU A 473 33.25 -6.77 9.02
C LEU A 473 32.69 -8.18 8.82
N ASN A 474 31.63 -8.32 8.01
CA ASN A 474 30.98 -9.59 7.69
C ASN A 474 30.63 -10.44 8.93
N ALA A 475 30.20 -9.81 10.02
CA ALA A 475 30.07 -10.44 11.33
C ALA A 475 28.93 -11.46 11.43
N LEU A 476 29.10 -12.40 12.36
CA LEU A 476 28.01 -13.15 12.99
C LEU A 476 27.72 -12.53 14.36
N PHE A 477 26.49 -12.09 14.58
CA PHE A 477 25.97 -11.66 15.87
C PHE A 477 25.06 -12.76 16.42
N GLU A 478 25.33 -13.24 17.62
CA GLU A 478 24.56 -14.31 18.25
C GLU A 478 24.08 -13.89 19.64
N ASN A 479 22.77 -13.95 19.86
CA ASN A 479 22.14 -13.51 21.10
C ASN A 479 22.51 -12.08 21.50
N CYS A 480 22.63 -11.20 20.50
CA CYS A 480 22.94 -9.78 20.70
C CYS A 480 21.67 -8.93 20.69
N THR A 481 21.71 -7.77 21.35
CA THR A 481 20.63 -6.78 21.31
C THR A 481 21.12 -5.52 20.61
N PHE A 482 20.32 -4.92 19.74
CA PHE A 482 20.61 -3.67 19.05
C PHE A 482 19.57 -2.63 19.47
N GLU A 483 19.99 -1.57 20.16
CA GLU A 483 19.12 -0.48 20.63
C GLU A 483 19.40 0.80 19.86
N GLY A 484 18.35 1.51 19.45
CA GLY A 484 18.51 2.67 18.58
C GLY A 484 18.90 2.28 17.16
N VAL A 485 19.55 3.19 16.42
CA VAL A 485 19.85 2.96 15.00
C VAL A 485 21.08 2.08 14.83
N THR A 486 20.99 1.06 13.97
CA THR A 486 22.15 0.29 13.52
C THR A 486 22.45 0.66 12.07
N TYR A 487 23.61 1.26 11.81
CA TYR A 487 24.01 1.65 10.45
C TYR A 487 25.09 0.71 9.91
N VAL A 488 24.86 0.14 8.72
CA VAL A 488 25.78 -0.76 8.04
C VAL A 488 26.41 -0.03 6.86
N ASP A 489 27.71 0.23 6.95
CA ASP A 489 28.43 0.87 5.86
C ASP A 489 28.57 -0.12 4.69
N LEU A 490 28.26 0.32 3.45
CA LEU A 490 28.40 -0.44 2.21
C LEU A 490 29.08 0.41 1.12
N THR A 491 29.66 -0.23 0.09
CA THR A 491 30.11 0.52 -1.09
C THR A 491 28.90 0.99 -1.90
N THR A 492 28.79 2.32 -2.08
CA THR A 492 27.69 2.93 -2.86
C THR A 492 27.94 2.81 -4.36
N ASN A 493 29.10 3.25 -4.84
CA ASN A 493 29.46 3.20 -6.26
C ASN A 493 29.92 1.80 -6.67
N ILE A 494 28.98 0.98 -7.15
CA ILE A 494 29.30 -0.32 -7.75
C ILE A 494 29.81 -0.08 -9.17
N THR A 495 30.97 -0.62 -9.51
CA THR A 495 31.61 -0.40 -10.81
C THR A 495 31.63 -1.67 -11.64
N ASN A 496 31.44 -1.52 -12.96
CA ASN A 496 31.63 -2.59 -13.92
C ASN A 496 33.13 -2.89 -14.17
N SER A 497 33.44 -3.77 -15.13
CA SER A 497 34.82 -4.15 -15.48
C SER A 497 35.67 -3.01 -16.04
N SER A 498 35.07 -1.95 -16.58
CA SER A 498 35.77 -0.75 -17.06
C SER A 498 36.01 0.29 -15.96
N GLY A 499 35.53 0.05 -14.73
CA GLY A 499 35.62 0.99 -13.61
C GLY A 499 34.52 2.05 -13.58
N SER A 500 33.50 1.96 -14.44
CA SER A 500 32.38 2.91 -14.48
C SER A 500 31.27 2.48 -13.52
N THR A 501 30.65 3.44 -12.82
CA THR A 501 29.48 3.17 -11.96
C THR A 501 28.35 2.55 -12.78
N THR A 502 27.71 1.51 -12.24
CA THR A 502 26.66 0.73 -12.88
C THR A 502 25.45 0.57 -11.96
N THR A 503 24.28 0.40 -12.58
CA THR A 503 23.04 -0.02 -11.95
C THR A 503 22.62 -1.43 -12.35
N SER A 504 23.41 -2.09 -13.21
CA SER A 504 23.10 -3.42 -13.76
C SER A 504 23.28 -4.51 -12.71
N ALA A 505 22.27 -5.37 -12.54
CA ALA A 505 22.39 -6.60 -11.78
C ALA A 505 23.53 -7.51 -12.23
N SER A 506 23.77 -7.64 -13.55
CA SER A 506 24.82 -8.53 -14.05
C SER A 506 26.21 -8.03 -13.66
N ASP A 507 26.40 -6.71 -13.68
CA ASP A 507 27.64 -6.09 -13.20
C ASP A 507 27.75 -6.22 -11.68
N GLY A 508 26.68 -6.03 -10.92
CA GLY A 508 26.66 -6.23 -9.47
C GLY A 508 27.00 -7.67 -9.06
N MET A 509 26.51 -8.66 -9.82
CA MET A 509 26.88 -10.07 -9.66
C MET A 509 28.36 -10.32 -9.98
N THR A 510 28.87 -9.69 -11.03
CA THR A 510 30.29 -9.79 -11.41
C THR A 510 31.17 -9.14 -10.33
N TRP A 511 30.77 -7.97 -9.83
CA TRP A 511 31.43 -7.25 -8.76
C TRP A 511 31.54 -8.08 -7.48
N SER A 512 30.46 -8.79 -7.13
CA SER A 512 30.42 -9.69 -5.96
C SER A 512 31.45 -10.82 -6.02
N LYS A 513 31.84 -11.26 -7.21
CA LYS A 513 32.80 -12.34 -7.44
C LYS A 513 34.25 -11.86 -7.62
N GLN A 514 34.50 -10.55 -7.52
CA GLN A 514 35.85 -10.01 -7.71
C GLN A 514 36.81 -10.46 -6.60
N MET A 515 37.88 -11.12 -7.03
CA MET A 515 38.95 -11.61 -6.16
C MET A 515 40.18 -10.72 -6.27
N LYS A 516 40.86 -10.50 -5.14
CA LYS A 516 42.20 -9.88 -5.08
C LYS A 516 43.29 -10.89 -5.49
N SER A 517 43.04 -12.16 -5.22
CA SER A 517 43.93 -13.28 -5.52
C SER A 517 43.13 -14.56 -5.73
N GLY A 518 43.53 -15.39 -6.68
CA GLY A 518 42.83 -16.63 -7.02
C GLY A 518 41.51 -16.39 -7.78
N SER A 519 40.71 -17.44 -7.90
CA SER A 519 39.42 -17.43 -8.58
C SER A 519 38.28 -17.65 -7.59
N PHE A 520 37.12 -17.06 -7.86
CA PHE A 520 35.95 -17.23 -6.99
C PHE A 520 35.47 -18.69 -6.97
N ASN A 521 35.20 -19.22 -5.78
CA ASN A 521 34.58 -20.52 -5.55
C ASN A 521 33.70 -20.42 -4.29
N ALA A 522 32.44 -20.85 -4.39
CA ALA A 522 31.47 -20.75 -3.29
C ALA A 522 31.87 -21.54 -2.02
N ASN A 523 32.77 -22.53 -2.14
CA ASN A 523 33.29 -23.33 -1.03
C ASN A 523 34.52 -22.73 -0.35
N THR A 524 35.20 -21.80 -1.01
CA THR A 524 36.40 -21.17 -0.44
C THR A 524 35.97 -19.99 0.41
N ALA A 525 36.34 -20.00 1.68
CA ALA A 525 36.05 -18.91 2.60
C ALA A 525 36.67 -17.59 2.10
N LEU A 526 35.82 -16.61 1.86
CA LEU A 526 36.20 -15.26 1.51
C LEU A 526 36.77 -14.55 2.74
N THR A 527 37.83 -13.77 2.50
CA THR A 527 38.53 -12.98 3.53
C THR A 527 38.89 -11.61 2.98
N SER A 528 39.32 -10.71 3.87
CA SER A 528 39.83 -9.40 3.48
C SER A 528 41.04 -9.48 2.54
N THR A 529 41.84 -10.54 2.61
CA THR A 529 43.02 -10.73 1.74
C THR A 529 42.63 -11.22 0.34
N THR A 530 41.59 -12.05 0.22
CA THR A 530 41.29 -12.77 -1.02
C THR A 530 40.20 -12.12 -1.86
N SER A 531 39.26 -11.37 -1.26
CA SER A 531 38.05 -10.90 -1.94
C SER A 531 37.85 -9.38 -1.82
N TYR A 532 37.52 -8.74 -2.95
CA TYR A 532 37.06 -7.35 -2.95
C TYR A 532 35.66 -7.25 -2.35
N GLY A 533 34.75 -8.16 -2.71
CA GLY A 533 33.40 -8.21 -2.14
C GLY A 533 33.43 -8.30 -0.61
N PHE A 534 34.26 -9.18 -0.06
CA PHE A 534 34.46 -9.25 1.40
C PHE A 534 34.89 -7.91 2.00
N SER A 535 35.86 -7.21 1.38
CA SER A 535 36.42 -5.98 1.96
C SER A 535 35.54 -4.74 1.77
N ARG A 536 34.60 -4.79 0.81
CA ARG A 536 33.86 -3.62 0.33
C ARG A 536 32.35 -3.71 0.57
N GLY A 537 31.83 -4.89 0.88
CA GLY A 537 30.44 -5.11 1.26
C GLY A 537 30.27 -5.49 2.72
N ASN A 538 29.10 -6.02 3.05
CA ASN A 538 28.82 -6.64 4.34
C ASN A 538 27.81 -7.77 4.16
N ASN A 539 28.30 -9.00 4.28
CA ASN A 539 27.46 -10.17 4.48
C ASN A 539 27.34 -10.43 5.99
N LEU A 540 26.17 -10.20 6.56
CA LEU A 540 25.93 -10.23 8.01
C LEU A 540 24.97 -11.34 8.39
N ARG A 541 25.13 -11.89 9.59
CA ARG A 541 24.15 -12.79 10.18
C ARG A 541 23.81 -12.38 11.60
N PHE A 542 22.53 -12.31 11.90
CA PHE A 542 21.95 -12.05 13.21
C PHE A 542 21.18 -13.29 13.64
N ASN A 543 21.72 -14.01 14.63
CA ASN A 543 21.14 -15.24 15.14
C ASN A 543 20.61 -15.01 16.55
N ASN A 544 19.33 -15.29 16.80
CA ASN A 544 18.66 -15.04 18.09
C ASN A 544 18.87 -13.60 18.61
N CYS A 545 18.94 -12.61 17.72
CA CYS A 545 19.17 -11.22 18.11
C CYS A 545 17.86 -10.50 18.44
N THR A 546 17.93 -9.40 19.19
CA THR A 546 16.79 -8.50 19.38
C THR A 546 17.09 -7.14 18.78
N MET A 547 16.29 -6.71 17.81
CA MET A 547 16.38 -5.41 17.14
C MET A 547 15.35 -4.45 17.74
N LYS A 548 15.82 -3.49 18.53
CA LYS A 548 15.03 -2.42 19.16
C LYS A 548 15.16 -1.07 18.45
N GLY A 549 15.44 -1.11 17.16
CA GLY A 549 15.58 0.06 16.32
C GLY A 549 15.82 -0.32 14.86
N PRO A 550 15.82 0.66 13.95
CA PRO A 550 15.98 0.38 12.52
C PRO A 550 17.40 -0.11 12.20
N VAL A 551 17.48 -1.07 11.28
CA VAL A 551 18.74 -1.49 10.64
C VAL A 551 18.82 -0.83 9.27
N VAL A 552 19.82 0.01 9.07
CA VAL A 552 19.94 0.89 7.92
C VAL A 552 21.27 0.65 7.22
N SER A 553 21.34 0.78 5.89
CA SER A 553 22.61 0.76 5.15
C SER A 553 22.84 2.02 4.34
N ASP A 554 24.05 2.14 3.79
CA ASP A 554 24.26 2.93 2.58
C ASP A 554 23.39 2.43 1.41
N ASN A 555 23.34 3.17 0.31
CA ASN A 555 22.58 2.82 -0.90
C ASN A 555 23.51 2.49 -2.09
N PRO A 556 23.86 1.21 -2.31
CA PRO A 556 24.55 0.75 -3.51
C PRO A 556 23.83 1.15 -4.80
N THR A 557 24.57 1.44 -5.88
CA THR A 557 23.98 1.77 -7.19
C THR A 557 23.42 0.54 -7.91
N ALA A 558 23.94 -0.65 -7.60
CA ALA A 558 23.48 -1.92 -8.15
C ALA A 558 23.33 -2.97 -7.05
N TYR A 559 22.42 -3.93 -7.27
CA TYR A 559 22.24 -5.09 -6.40
C TYR A 559 23.47 -5.99 -6.43
N THR A 560 24.05 -6.29 -5.27
CA THR A 560 25.24 -7.14 -5.13
C THR A 560 24.95 -8.36 -4.27
N HIS A 561 23.95 -9.14 -4.70
CA HIS A 561 23.51 -10.43 -4.15
C HIS A 561 24.14 -10.86 -2.81
N PHE A 562 25.11 -11.79 -2.82
CA PHE A 562 25.71 -12.35 -1.60
C PHE A 562 26.80 -11.49 -0.95
N THR A 563 27.13 -10.32 -1.52
CA THR A 563 28.12 -9.40 -0.94
C THR A 563 27.52 -8.47 0.08
N ASN A 564 26.34 -7.94 -0.24
CA ASN A 564 25.53 -7.14 0.67
C ASN A 564 24.28 -7.98 0.96
N SER A 565 24.38 -8.86 1.95
CA SER A 565 23.33 -9.82 2.30
C SER A 565 23.25 -9.99 3.81
N TRP A 566 22.06 -9.81 4.38
CA TRP A 566 21.86 -9.93 5.82
C TRP A 566 20.85 -11.03 6.12
N GLU A 567 21.21 -11.89 7.05
CA GLU A 567 20.40 -13.04 7.42
C GLU A 567 19.96 -12.92 8.88
N PHE A 568 18.65 -12.98 9.13
CA PHE A 568 18.06 -12.96 10.46
C PHE A 568 17.51 -14.35 10.76
N THR A 569 18.24 -15.11 11.56
CA THR A 569 17.97 -16.53 11.83
C THR A 569 17.62 -16.78 13.29
N GLY A 570 17.09 -17.97 13.58
CA GLY A 570 16.64 -18.32 14.93
C GLY A 570 15.52 -17.39 15.39
N SER A 571 15.35 -17.22 16.70
CA SER A 571 14.31 -16.36 17.27
C SER A 571 14.70 -14.88 17.25
N THR A 572 15.22 -14.40 16.10
CA THR A 572 15.57 -13.01 15.95
C THR A 572 14.31 -12.14 15.90
N LEU A 573 14.18 -11.27 16.89
CA LEU A 573 13.01 -10.44 17.10
C LEU A 573 13.26 -9.03 16.59
N PHE A 574 12.28 -8.50 15.88
CA PHE A 574 12.18 -7.07 15.61
C PHE A 574 11.09 -6.47 16.49
N ASN A 575 11.44 -5.40 17.19
CA ASN A 575 10.55 -4.62 18.05
C ASN A 575 11.09 -3.20 18.10
N ASN A 576 10.93 -2.44 17.00
CA ASN A 576 11.50 -1.10 16.91
C ASN A 576 10.91 -0.19 18.01
N LEU A 577 11.77 0.25 18.94
CA LEU A 577 11.44 1.19 20.02
C LEU A 577 12.09 2.56 19.80
N ALA A 578 12.88 2.71 18.73
CA ALA A 578 13.63 3.93 18.43
C ALA A 578 12.79 4.93 17.65
N ASP A 579 11.95 4.45 16.73
CA ASP A 579 10.91 5.20 16.03
C ASP A 579 9.84 4.23 15.50
N ASP A 580 8.77 4.75 14.90
CA ASP A 580 7.67 3.96 14.35
C ASP A 580 7.66 3.92 12.80
N THR A 581 8.73 4.41 12.17
CA THR A 581 8.76 4.72 10.74
C THR A 581 9.29 3.58 9.88
N ALA A 582 10.29 2.83 10.37
CA ALA A 582 10.87 1.74 9.62
C ALA A 582 11.54 0.69 10.50
N THR A 583 11.53 -0.56 10.04
CA THR A 583 12.33 -1.61 10.68
C THR A 583 13.65 -1.84 9.96
N ILE A 584 13.65 -1.75 8.62
CA ILE A 584 14.84 -1.90 7.79
C ILE A 584 14.82 -0.84 6.69
N VAL A 585 15.94 -0.16 6.48
CA VAL A 585 16.13 0.74 5.34
C VAL A 585 17.46 0.39 4.65
N ALA A 586 17.42 -0.65 3.82
CA ALA A 586 18.59 -1.24 3.19
C ALA A 586 18.40 -1.47 1.66
N PRO A 587 18.27 -0.39 0.87
CA PRO A 587 18.11 -0.51 -0.57
C PRO A 587 19.28 -1.30 -1.20
N GLN A 588 19.01 -2.04 -2.27
CA GLN A 588 19.98 -2.91 -2.97
C GLN A 588 20.68 -3.99 -2.12
N THR A 589 20.22 -4.24 -0.90
CA THR A 589 20.76 -5.28 -0.01
C THR A 589 19.85 -6.52 0.01
N ASN A 590 20.42 -7.73 -0.07
CA ASN A 590 19.64 -8.96 0.10
C ASN A 590 19.29 -9.15 1.58
N ILE A 591 18.04 -9.42 1.90
CA ILE A 591 17.59 -9.68 3.27
C ILE A 591 16.89 -11.03 3.31
N GLU A 592 17.39 -11.92 4.16
CA GLU A 592 16.79 -13.23 4.43
C GLU A 592 16.32 -13.24 5.88
N MET A 593 15.08 -13.65 6.10
CA MET A 593 14.50 -13.76 7.44
C MET A 593 13.89 -15.13 7.63
N GLY A 594 14.13 -15.71 8.80
CA GLY A 594 13.50 -16.95 9.20
C GLY A 594 14.42 -18.16 9.18
N SER A 595 13.81 -19.32 8.93
CA SER A 595 14.47 -20.62 8.91
C SER A 595 14.02 -21.45 7.71
N PHE A 596 14.98 -22.06 7.01
CA PHE A 596 14.73 -23.04 5.94
C PHE A 596 14.27 -24.40 6.49
N THR A 597 14.57 -24.71 7.75
CA THR A 597 14.39 -26.06 8.32
C THR A 597 13.28 -26.15 9.36
N ASN A 598 13.08 -25.08 10.15
CA ASN A 598 12.03 -25.03 11.17
C ASN A 598 11.40 -23.62 11.24
N PRO A 599 10.38 -23.33 10.41
CA PRO A 599 9.67 -22.06 10.38
C PRO A 599 9.09 -21.63 11.74
N GLY A 600 8.80 -22.58 12.63
CA GLY A 600 8.23 -22.31 13.95
C GLY A 600 9.18 -21.68 14.97
N GLN A 601 10.50 -21.71 14.74
CA GLN A 601 11.52 -21.21 15.67
C GLN A 601 12.00 -19.78 15.39
N ALA A 602 11.43 -19.12 14.37
CA ALA A 602 11.84 -17.79 13.94
C ALA A 602 10.68 -16.78 13.87
N PRO A 603 10.07 -16.42 15.02
CA PRO A 603 9.05 -15.39 15.02
C PRO A 603 9.65 -13.99 14.86
N SER A 604 9.03 -13.13 14.03
CA SER A 604 9.47 -11.74 13.83
C SER A 604 8.31 -10.77 13.63
N THR A 605 8.43 -9.53 14.12
CA THR A 605 7.43 -8.47 13.90
C THR A 605 8.11 -7.25 13.29
N LEU A 606 7.85 -6.99 12.01
CA LEU A 606 8.34 -5.83 11.29
C LEU A 606 7.28 -4.74 11.35
N VAL A 607 7.68 -3.52 11.73
CA VAL A 607 6.80 -2.34 11.84
C VAL A 607 7.28 -1.20 10.93
N GLY A 608 6.33 -0.45 10.38
CA GLY A 608 6.61 0.65 9.46
C GLY A 608 7.09 0.17 8.09
N VAL A 609 8.05 0.86 7.50
CA VAL A 609 8.59 0.52 6.19
C VAL A 609 9.76 -0.44 6.27
N VAL A 610 9.80 -1.41 5.35
CA VAL A 610 10.91 -2.33 5.10
C VAL A 610 11.41 -2.11 3.68
N VAL A 611 12.53 -1.43 3.53
CA VAL A 611 13.20 -1.23 2.24
C VAL A 611 14.34 -2.23 2.11
N ALA A 612 14.32 -3.05 1.06
CA ALA A 612 15.36 -4.03 0.78
C ALA A 612 15.73 -4.03 -0.72
N GLY A 613 16.89 -4.59 -1.07
CA GLY A 613 17.21 -4.99 -2.44
C GLY A 613 16.42 -6.24 -2.85
N ASN A 614 16.42 -7.23 -1.97
CA ASN A 614 15.54 -8.39 -2.00
C ASN A 614 15.12 -8.72 -0.56
N LEU A 615 13.95 -9.29 -0.37
CA LEU A 615 13.47 -9.69 0.95
C LEU A 615 12.80 -11.06 0.85
N ASP A 616 13.35 -12.03 1.55
CA ASP A 616 12.71 -13.32 1.71
C ASP A 616 12.35 -13.52 3.18
N ILE A 617 11.08 -13.78 3.47
CA ILE A 617 10.58 -14.04 4.83
C ILE A 617 10.02 -15.46 4.89
N ARG A 618 10.57 -16.26 5.80
CA ARG A 618 10.14 -17.61 6.11
C ARG A 618 9.83 -17.68 7.63
N GLY A 619 8.85 -18.46 8.06
CA GLY A 619 8.51 -18.56 9.49
C GLY A 619 7.28 -17.77 9.94
N LYS A 620 7.21 -17.48 11.24
CA LYS A 620 6.04 -16.84 11.88
C LYS A 620 6.23 -15.33 12.00
N SER A 621 5.86 -14.58 10.98
CA SER A 621 6.11 -13.13 10.92
C SER A 621 4.86 -12.29 10.74
N ILE A 622 4.94 -11.03 11.19
CA ILE A 622 3.94 -10.00 10.92
C ILE A 622 4.67 -8.78 10.35
N VAL A 623 4.10 -8.15 9.33
CA VAL A 623 4.54 -6.86 8.80
C VAL A 623 3.40 -5.86 8.92
N ASP A 624 3.53 -4.87 9.80
CA ASP A 624 2.60 -3.75 9.94
C ASP A 624 3.17 -2.50 9.24
N GLY A 625 2.93 -2.40 7.93
CA GLY A 625 3.38 -1.31 7.08
C GLY A 625 3.65 -1.75 5.63
N SER A 626 4.75 -1.29 5.05
CA SER A 626 5.04 -1.46 3.61
C SER A 626 6.37 -2.13 3.36
N ILE A 627 6.38 -3.10 2.45
CA ILE A 627 7.60 -3.74 1.91
C ILE A 627 7.93 -3.10 0.55
N ILE A 628 9.17 -2.61 0.40
CA ILE A 628 9.66 -1.96 -0.80
C ILE A 628 10.93 -2.67 -1.30
N ILE A 629 10.83 -3.31 -2.46
CA ILE A 629 11.91 -4.12 -3.05
C ILE A 629 12.55 -3.39 -4.22
N THR A 630 13.78 -2.92 -3.99
CA THR A 630 14.50 -1.98 -4.86
C THR A 630 15.47 -2.66 -5.83
N GLY A 631 15.90 -3.89 -5.53
CA GLY A 631 16.88 -4.63 -6.31
C GLY A 631 16.28 -5.18 -7.60
N ASP A 632 17.02 -5.08 -8.70
CA ASP A 632 16.62 -5.67 -9.97
C ASP A 632 17.35 -6.98 -10.30
N GLY A 633 18.32 -7.39 -9.47
CA GLY A 633 19.15 -8.57 -9.71
C GLY A 633 18.75 -9.84 -8.99
N ALA A 634 17.78 -9.76 -8.08
CA ALA A 634 17.22 -10.95 -7.46
C ALA A 634 16.27 -11.67 -8.43
N GLY A 635 16.17 -13.00 -8.27
CA GLY A 635 15.27 -13.82 -9.08
C GLY A 635 13.80 -13.56 -8.74
N ASN A 636 13.50 -13.44 -7.45
CA ASN A 636 12.19 -13.16 -6.88
C ASN A 636 12.38 -12.58 -5.46
N THR A 637 11.30 -12.09 -4.86
CA THR A 637 11.14 -11.88 -3.41
C THR A 637 10.11 -12.87 -2.91
N THR A 638 10.47 -13.61 -1.86
CA THR A 638 9.69 -14.77 -1.40
C THR A 638 9.07 -14.50 -0.03
N GLN A 639 7.74 -14.41 0.02
CA GLN A 639 6.99 -14.19 1.24
C GLN A 639 6.25 -15.47 1.61
N GLY A 640 6.71 -16.17 2.64
CA GLY A 640 6.20 -17.48 3.07
C GLY A 640 7.05 -18.64 2.60
N TRP A 641 6.70 -19.86 3.04
CA TRP A 641 7.48 -21.05 2.73
C TRP A 641 7.06 -21.71 1.40
N PHE A 642 8.04 -21.96 0.52
CA PHE A 642 7.87 -22.63 -0.78
C PHE A 642 8.52 -24.03 -0.83
N GLY A 643 9.43 -24.33 0.08
CA GLY A 643 10.22 -25.56 0.04
C GLY A 643 11.63 -25.33 0.57
N PRO A 644 12.50 -26.37 0.48
CA PRO A 644 13.95 -26.20 0.57
C PRO A 644 14.56 -25.35 -0.56
N SER A 645 13.75 -24.97 -1.57
CA SER A 645 14.10 -24.12 -2.72
C SER A 645 12.90 -23.26 -3.09
N ASP A 646 13.13 -22.00 -3.46
CA ASP A 646 12.07 -21.02 -3.80
C ASP A 646 11.35 -21.32 -5.13
N GLY A 647 11.92 -22.22 -5.93
CA GLY A 647 11.27 -22.75 -7.14
C GLY A 647 10.26 -23.87 -6.87
N SER A 648 10.20 -24.37 -5.64
CA SER A 648 9.27 -25.44 -5.27
C SER A 648 7.87 -24.88 -5.10
N THR A 649 6.92 -25.38 -5.90
CA THR A 649 5.50 -25.06 -5.77
C THR A 649 4.68 -26.30 -5.39
N ASP A 650 5.33 -27.46 -5.32
CA ASP A 650 4.67 -28.75 -5.17
C ASP A 650 4.14 -28.94 -3.73
N VAL A 651 2.83 -29.15 -3.64
CA VAL A 651 2.10 -29.47 -2.41
C VAL A 651 2.48 -30.82 -1.81
N THR A 652 3.18 -31.68 -2.57
CA THR A 652 3.60 -33.01 -2.10
C THR A 652 4.94 -33.01 -1.38
N THR A 653 5.65 -31.88 -1.38
CA THR A 653 6.86 -31.72 -0.57
C THR A 653 6.49 -31.90 0.91
N PRO A 654 7.18 -32.78 1.66
CA PRO A 654 6.91 -32.94 3.08
C PRO A 654 6.97 -31.59 3.80
N MET A 655 5.93 -31.32 4.58
CA MET A 655 5.87 -30.12 5.43
C MET A 655 7.12 -30.08 6.33
N PRO A 656 7.80 -28.93 6.45
CA PRO A 656 8.97 -28.84 7.30
C PRO A 656 8.57 -29.00 8.79
N GLU A 657 9.55 -29.27 9.63
CA GLU A 657 9.33 -29.32 11.08
C GLU A 657 8.74 -27.98 11.55
N GLY A 658 7.58 -28.02 12.21
CA GLY A 658 6.89 -26.81 12.67
C GLY A 658 5.93 -26.14 11.67
N GLY A 659 5.64 -26.76 10.52
CA GLY A 659 4.59 -26.28 9.60
C GLY A 659 5.06 -25.24 8.57
N TYR A 660 4.15 -24.69 7.78
CA TYR A 660 4.47 -23.65 6.77
C TYR A 660 4.83 -22.29 7.37
N GLY A 661 4.67 -22.10 8.69
CA GLY A 661 4.74 -20.81 9.36
C GLY A 661 3.47 -19.98 9.11
N ARG A 662 3.54 -18.68 9.40
CA ARG A 662 2.46 -17.71 9.20
C ARG A 662 3.06 -16.36 8.87
N LEU A 663 2.57 -15.68 7.83
CA LEU A 663 2.99 -14.33 7.48
C LEU A 663 1.80 -13.44 7.18
N ASN A 664 1.48 -12.51 8.09
CA ASN A 664 0.46 -11.50 7.85
C ASN A 664 1.17 -10.18 7.46
N ILE A 665 0.95 -9.70 6.25
CA ILE A 665 1.49 -8.43 5.76
C ILE A 665 0.34 -7.46 5.62
N ARG A 666 0.41 -6.32 6.30
CA ARG A 666 -0.67 -5.35 6.34
C ARG A 666 -0.16 -3.96 6.08
N TYR A 667 -0.64 -3.36 5.00
CA TYR A 667 -0.49 -1.93 4.77
C TYR A 667 -1.19 -1.14 5.86
N ASN A 668 -0.44 -0.25 6.50
CA ASN A 668 -0.97 0.65 7.52
C ASN A 668 -0.82 2.11 7.07
N PRO A 669 -1.91 2.78 6.65
CA PRO A 669 -1.86 4.16 6.17
C PRO A 669 -1.52 5.16 7.27
N ASN A 670 -1.62 4.78 8.54
CA ASN A 670 -1.33 5.67 9.68
C ASN A 670 0.16 5.72 10.02
N ARG A 671 0.97 4.78 9.52
CA ARG A 671 2.43 4.80 9.70
C ARG A 671 3.06 5.91 8.88
N ALA A 672 3.97 6.67 9.47
CA ALA A 672 4.82 7.59 8.73
C ALA A 672 5.87 6.80 7.93
N LEU A 673 6.31 7.35 6.80
CA LEU A 673 7.48 6.82 6.12
C LEU A 673 8.75 7.18 6.91
N PRO A 674 9.83 6.41 6.78
CA PRO A 674 11.13 6.85 7.27
C PRO A 674 11.64 8.03 6.45
N ASP A 675 12.55 8.78 7.06
CA ASP A 675 13.35 9.75 6.32
C ASP A 675 14.19 9.03 5.24
N GLY A 676 14.63 9.78 4.23
CA GLY A 676 15.49 9.27 3.17
C GLY A 676 14.74 8.67 1.98
N ILE A 677 13.41 8.52 2.01
CA ILE A 677 12.65 8.08 0.82
C ILE A 677 12.17 9.32 0.04
N ASN A 678 12.85 9.72 -1.03
CA ASN A 678 12.53 10.90 -1.83
C ASN A 678 11.40 10.66 -2.83
N VAL A 679 10.15 10.82 -2.38
CA VAL A 679 8.95 10.56 -3.18
C VAL A 679 7.96 11.71 -3.10
N ALA A 680 7.03 11.73 -4.06
CA ALA A 680 6.01 12.75 -4.16
C ALA A 680 5.11 12.75 -2.93
N ILE A 681 4.79 13.95 -2.43
CA ILE A 681 3.78 14.12 -1.39
C ILE A 681 2.38 13.85 -1.94
N ASP A 682 1.45 13.50 -1.07
CA ASP A 682 0.02 13.45 -1.30
C ASP A 682 -0.65 14.76 -0.84
N ILE A 683 -1.71 15.17 -1.55
CA ILE A 683 -2.61 16.25 -1.15
C ILE A 683 -4.03 15.67 -1.25
N LEU A 684 -4.54 15.13 -0.15
CA LEU A 684 -5.74 14.28 -0.12
C LEU A 684 -6.93 15.04 0.46
N PRO A 685 -8.14 14.89 -0.10
CA PRO A 685 -9.32 15.55 0.45
C PRO A 685 -9.64 15.02 1.85
N ASP A 686 -9.95 15.93 2.77
CA ASP A 686 -10.56 15.62 4.06
C ASP A 686 -12.05 15.96 4.01
N THR A 687 -12.88 14.98 3.68
CA THR A 687 -14.32 15.19 3.45
C THR A 687 -15.07 15.63 4.70
N GLY A 688 -14.54 15.36 5.90
CA GLY A 688 -15.12 15.83 7.17
C GLY A 688 -15.05 17.34 7.37
N THR A 689 -14.23 18.02 6.56
CA THR A 689 -14.04 19.48 6.60
C THR A 689 -14.88 20.22 5.56
N TYR A 690 -15.77 19.52 4.85
CA TYR A 690 -16.66 20.14 3.87
C TYR A 690 -17.57 21.16 4.54
N THR A 691 -17.58 22.38 4.02
CA THR A 691 -18.43 23.46 4.48
C THR A 691 -19.04 24.19 3.29
N GLU A 692 -20.32 24.52 3.39
CA GLU A 692 -20.95 25.50 2.50
C GLU A 692 -20.93 26.81 3.28
N ALA A 693 -20.25 27.83 2.74
CA ALA A 693 -20.31 29.14 3.37
C ALA A 693 -21.78 29.60 3.29
N GLY A 694 -22.38 29.89 4.45
CA GLY A 694 -23.77 30.30 4.57
C GLY A 694 -24.12 31.49 3.68
N LEU A 695 -25.35 31.48 3.17
CA LEU A 695 -26.00 32.54 2.38
C LEU A 695 -25.83 33.94 2.94
#